data_AF-G6Y4J6-F1
#
_entry.id   AF-G6Y4J6-F1
#
_cell.length_a   1.000
_cell.length_b   1.000
_cell.length_c   1.000
_cell.angle_alpha   90.00
_cell.angle_beta   90.00
_cell.angle_gamma   90.00
#
_symmetry.space_group_name_H-M   'P 1'
#
loop_
_entity.id
_entity.type
_entity.pdbx_description
1 polymer ?
#
loop_
_entity_poly.entity_id
_entity_poly.type
_entity_poly.pdbx_seq_one_letter_code
_entity_poly.pdbx_strand_id
1 'polypeptide(L)'
;MFLDADDWVDASFLAKMLAALKTAPDAVAAYCGSRRVMPDGELTPSSIATEVAIQPFETFARRCAIRTHTLLVDRQTIVELGGFDVSLRTCEDWDLWQRLARLGKNWVMVDEPLAFYRVSPNSLSRNSTRMLADAEIVIARGFSPDPRVKHPAPTHANGAIEANGGSASEALAWFALWNAASDCGSGSRSINPQSMRALPAGRKWAREVAKVAFDGLMVGSLSAPAQLAARWDRFGGALTGLIVELGKVWDNPVAGRRVQYHIEQMLLDVDDLAAPRRLARTLGIRVDARSPTSIELPEGIDQIYAYLMMDGRIEAVVQFGALGTVTRRHWIEMIQNVAPAERLVDSAGRLAGRSPVPQQGDGADTSDIIAAEALLSTAERRSDLDSHFGKLARLAAEARELVQLSAEATEPPPAPRRSPAADGRGNDRSSFWNRYFATEDPWNYGSSYEQEKYERQLEILPAGPIGRALELACAEGHFTRQLAPRVGHLTATDISAVAVERARARCSDQPNVEFGVLDFMADTLPGEMDLIFCSEVLYYLDDLAELQRFAKKVVEALAPGGSFISAHAFVLRDNPERTGFDWNTFGAQAIAETLAATEGLVLDQSIQTELYRIDRFRRLSPGEVATEPMIDHVPIRARIEIGVARKIVWGGARALRRDVARSERRQRIPVLMYHSIAEDGPAALARFRCTPALFGSQMAWLRANGFHAISSEQLEGSIVNRQPFVGRPVLITFDDGFQNFADHAWPTLRANDLTAEVFLVTDLVGESAQWDADSGPPTPLMDARTVRRLAGEGAFFGSHLATHRAIDGLASSDLAAELLRSRMFIERWTGRPTTAFAAPFSVTDRRLGRLAKECGYRTGFGGRHGPADLDCEPIDLPRIEIRGDRSLNDFVAIVEAVLEER
;
A
#
# COMPACT_ATOMS: atom_id res chain seq x y z
N MET A 1 4.76 54.76 -8.70
CA MET A 1 5.83 53.97 -8.07
C MET A 1 6.03 54.50 -6.66
N PHE A 2 6.11 53.62 -5.69
CA PHE A 2 6.54 53.95 -4.34
C PHE A 2 7.98 53.46 -4.17
N LEU A 3 8.80 54.19 -3.42
CA LEU A 3 10.19 53.81 -3.18
C LEU A 3 10.64 54.39 -1.84
N ASP A 4 11.02 53.52 -0.93
CA ASP A 4 11.61 53.93 0.35
C ASP A 4 13.05 54.41 0.14
N ALA A 5 13.51 55.30 1.01
CA ALA A 5 14.75 56.04 0.80
C ALA A 5 16.02 55.17 0.80
N ASP A 6 15.95 53.96 1.36
CA ASP A 6 17.06 53.01 1.50
C ASP A 6 16.93 51.74 0.63
N ASP A 7 15.87 51.67 -0.18
CA ASP A 7 15.57 50.60 -1.14
C ASP A 7 15.95 50.98 -2.58
N TRP A 8 15.96 50.01 -3.49
CA TRP A 8 16.10 50.29 -4.92
C TRP A 8 15.35 49.29 -5.80
N VAL A 9 15.20 49.66 -7.07
CA VAL A 9 14.62 48.82 -8.11
C VAL A 9 15.63 48.61 -9.24
N ASP A 10 15.46 47.52 -9.99
CA ASP A 10 16.23 47.27 -11.19
C ASP A 10 16.02 48.39 -12.23
N ALA A 11 17.05 48.69 -13.02
CA ALA A 11 16.97 49.75 -14.04
C ALA A 11 15.87 49.48 -15.08
N SER A 12 15.49 48.22 -15.29
CA SER A 12 14.41 47.82 -16.20
C SER A 12 13.02 47.84 -15.57
N PHE A 13 12.88 48.10 -14.25
CA PHE A 13 11.62 48.06 -13.52
C PHE A 13 10.52 48.84 -14.24
N LEU A 14 10.70 50.14 -14.46
CA LEU A 14 9.66 50.97 -15.07
C LEU A 14 9.26 50.47 -16.47
N ALA A 15 10.24 50.09 -17.29
CA ALA A 15 9.97 49.62 -18.65
C ALA A 15 9.13 48.34 -18.66
N LYS A 16 9.48 47.35 -17.82
CA LYS A 16 8.79 46.06 -17.73
C LYS A 16 7.41 46.19 -17.10
N MET A 17 7.30 46.95 -16.02
CA MET A 17 6.04 47.17 -15.31
C MET A 17 5.04 47.93 -16.18
N LEU A 18 5.50 48.95 -16.94
CA LEU A 18 4.66 49.66 -17.91
C LEU A 18 4.25 48.77 -19.08
N ALA A 19 5.16 47.91 -19.56
CA ALA A 19 4.82 46.96 -20.61
C ALA A 19 3.70 46.00 -20.16
N ALA A 20 3.79 45.48 -18.93
CA ALA A 20 2.77 44.61 -18.35
C ALA A 20 1.40 45.31 -18.22
N LEU A 21 1.37 46.56 -17.75
CA LEU A 21 0.13 47.36 -17.69
C LEU A 21 -0.48 47.62 -19.07
N LYS A 22 0.37 47.89 -20.09
CA LYS A 22 -0.11 48.08 -21.47
C LYS A 22 -0.76 46.83 -22.04
N THR A 23 -0.25 45.65 -21.68
CA THR A 23 -0.82 44.36 -22.11
C THR A 23 -2.08 43.96 -21.33
N ALA A 24 -2.35 44.61 -20.18
CA ALA A 24 -3.50 44.36 -19.33
C ALA A 24 -4.24 45.67 -19.02
N PRO A 25 -4.98 46.25 -19.99
CA PRO A 25 -5.58 47.58 -19.84
C PRO A 25 -6.62 47.68 -18.70
N ASP A 26 -7.21 46.55 -18.29
CA ASP A 26 -8.15 46.48 -17.17
C ASP A 26 -7.45 46.31 -15.80
N ALA A 27 -6.12 46.21 -15.78
CA ALA A 27 -5.36 46.09 -14.55
C ALA A 27 -5.18 47.45 -13.86
N VAL A 28 -5.45 47.50 -12.56
CA VAL A 28 -5.23 48.70 -11.75
C VAL A 28 -3.77 48.87 -11.35
N ALA A 29 -3.04 47.75 -11.25
CA ALA A 29 -1.64 47.76 -10.85
C ALA A 29 -0.86 46.59 -11.45
N ALA A 30 0.44 46.81 -11.64
CA ALA A 30 1.44 45.79 -11.89
C ALA A 30 2.31 45.62 -10.64
N TYR A 31 2.64 44.39 -10.27
CA TYR A 31 3.59 44.09 -9.19
C TYR A 31 4.66 43.10 -9.67
N CYS A 32 5.86 43.15 -9.09
CA CYS A 32 6.96 42.25 -9.41
C CYS A 32 7.46 41.46 -8.19
N GLY A 33 8.35 40.50 -8.44
CA GLY A 33 9.09 39.83 -7.38
C GLY A 33 10.08 40.76 -6.69
N SER A 34 10.55 40.36 -5.51
CA SER A 34 11.55 41.14 -4.77
C SER A 34 12.55 40.26 -4.02
N ARG A 35 13.70 40.83 -3.69
CA ARG A 35 14.73 40.21 -2.85
C ARG A 35 15.00 41.07 -1.62
N ARG A 36 15.25 40.45 -0.48
CA ARG A 36 15.78 41.16 0.69
C ARG A 36 17.29 41.27 0.54
N VAL A 37 17.83 42.41 0.93
CA VAL A 37 19.27 42.66 1.01
C VAL A 37 19.61 42.72 2.50
N MET A 38 20.40 41.74 2.94
CA MET A 38 20.88 41.65 4.32
C MET A 38 21.94 42.73 4.58
N PRO A 39 22.26 43.07 5.85
CA PRO A 39 23.24 44.10 6.16
C PRO A 39 24.65 43.88 5.58
N ASP A 40 25.01 42.63 5.31
CA ASP A 40 26.27 42.22 4.67
C ASP A 40 26.22 42.29 3.13
N GLY A 41 25.09 42.68 2.55
CA GLY A 41 24.86 42.76 1.11
C GLY A 41 24.37 41.45 0.48
N GLU A 42 24.27 40.35 1.24
CA GLU A 42 23.73 39.10 0.71
C GLU A 42 22.24 39.23 0.36
N LEU A 43 21.86 38.59 -0.75
CA LEU A 43 20.51 38.62 -1.27
C LEU A 43 19.77 37.33 -0.92
N THR A 44 18.55 37.46 -0.38
CA THR A 44 17.67 36.30 -0.19
C THR A 44 17.20 35.74 -1.53
N PRO A 45 16.61 34.53 -1.56
CA PRO A 45 15.81 34.07 -2.68
C PRO A 45 14.75 35.10 -3.08
N SER A 46 14.37 35.08 -4.36
CA SER A 46 13.26 35.89 -4.88
C SER A 46 11.96 35.48 -4.18
N SER A 47 11.15 36.47 -3.81
CA SER A 47 9.81 36.30 -3.26
C SER A 47 8.80 37.03 -4.13
N ILE A 48 7.75 36.31 -4.53
CA ILE A 48 6.62 36.83 -5.30
C ILE A 48 5.34 36.09 -4.88
N ALA A 49 4.26 36.84 -4.63
CA ALA A 49 2.97 36.26 -4.25
C ALA A 49 2.09 36.10 -5.50
N THR A 50 2.04 34.87 -6.05
CA THR A 50 1.27 34.57 -7.27
C THR A 50 -0.24 34.72 -7.05
N GLU A 51 -0.72 34.58 -5.82
CA GLU A 51 -2.14 34.66 -5.45
C GLU A 51 -2.70 36.08 -5.61
N VAL A 52 -1.84 37.10 -5.61
CA VAL A 52 -2.28 38.50 -5.83
C VAL A 52 -2.85 38.68 -7.23
N ALA A 53 -2.31 38.00 -8.25
CA ALA A 53 -2.86 38.03 -9.61
C ALA A 53 -4.19 37.27 -9.76
N ILE A 54 -4.50 36.35 -8.84
CA ILE A 54 -5.69 35.49 -8.88
C ILE A 54 -6.83 36.09 -8.04
N GLN A 55 -6.52 36.49 -6.80
CA GLN A 55 -7.47 36.97 -5.81
C GLN A 55 -6.83 38.04 -4.91
N PRO A 56 -6.59 39.26 -5.44
CA PRO A 56 -5.83 40.29 -4.76
C PRO A 56 -6.46 40.70 -3.43
N PHE A 57 -7.78 40.90 -3.40
CA PHE A 57 -8.47 41.36 -2.19
C PHE A 57 -8.45 40.30 -1.07
N GLU A 58 -8.76 39.04 -1.39
CA GLU A 58 -8.72 37.94 -0.42
C GLU A 58 -7.31 37.72 0.14
N THR A 59 -6.29 37.94 -0.69
CA THR A 59 -4.87 37.87 -0.27
C THR A 59 -4.52 39.02 0.67
N PHE A 60 -4.79 40.28 0.28
CA PHE A 60 -4.48 41.47 1.09
C PHE A 60 -5.40 41.64 2.30
N ALA A 61 -6.52 40.96 2.40
CA ALA A 61 -7.32 40.93 3.62
C ALA A 61 -6.62 40.13 4.74
N ARG A 62 -5.70 39.23 4.39
CA ARG A 62 -5.08 38.26 5.33
C ARG A 62 -3.59 38.46 5.55
N ARG A 63 -2.86 38.98 4.56
CA ARG A 63 -1.41 39.21 4.68
C ARG A 63 -0.93 40.37 3.84
N CYS A 64 0.18 40.98 4.26
CA CYS A 64 0.95 41.88 3.41
C CYS A 64 1.77 41.06 2.39
N ALA A 65 1.19 40.83 1.20
CA ALA A 65 1.74 39.88 0.23
C ALA A 65 2.85 40.44 -0.66
N ILE A 66 2.95 41.77 -0.78
CA ILE A 66 3.95 42.44 -1.62
C ILE A 66 4.55 43.61 -0.86
N ARG A 67 5.78 44.00 -1.22
CA ARG A 67 6.46 45.15 -0.61
C ARG A 67 6.10 46.46 -1.29
N THR A 68 6.25 47.56 -0.55
CA THR A 68 5.91 48.91 -1.02
C THR A 68 6.48 49.24 -2.40
N HIS A 69 7.76 49.00 -2.64
CA HIS A 69 8.45 49.35 -3.89
C HIS A 69 8.38 48.29 -5.01
N THR A 70 7.51 47.27 -4.86
CA THR A 70 7.25 46.28 -5.92
C THR A 70 6.14 46.71 -6.88
N LEU A 71 5.39 47.77 -6.53
CA LEU A 71 4.15 48.14 -7.19
C LEU A 71 4.29 49.33 -8.15
N LEU A 72 3.73 49.18 -9.35
CA LEU A 72 3.39 50.27 -10.23
C LEU A 72 1.87 50.37 -10.39
N VAL A 73 1.31 51.51 -10.00
CA VAL A 73 -0.13 51.78 -9.96
C VAL A 73 -0.42 53.18 -10.50
N ASP A 74 -1.61 53.35 -11.06
CA ASP A 74 -2.11 54.66 -11.47
C ASP A 74 -2.19 55.65 -10.29
N ARG A 75 -1.67 56.87 -10.51
CA ARG A 75 -1.61 57.91 -9.47
C ARG A 75 -3.00 58.39 -9.06
N GLN A 76 -3.91 58.55 -10.02
CA GLN A 76 -5.23 59.10 -9.75
C GLN A 76 -6.00 58.18 -8.79
N THR A 77 -5.93 56.87 -9.01
CA THR A 77 -6.54 55.85 -8.15
C THR A 77 -6.06 55.97 -6.69
N ILE A 78 -4.75 56.18 -6.47
CA ILE A 78 -4.20 56.36 -5.11
C ILE A 78 -4.71 57.64 -4.44
N VAL A 79 -4.82 58.74 -5.19
CA VAL A 79 -5.36 60.01 -4.69
C VAL A 79 -6.84 59.86 -4.30
N GLU A 80 -7.63 59.18 -5.13
CA GLU A 80 -9.05 58.92 -4.87
C GLU A 80 -9.28 58.04 -3.63
N LEU A 81 -8.38 57.08 -3.38
CA LEU A 81 -8.39 56.25 -2.16
C LEU A 81 -7.89 56.99 -0.91
N GLY A 82 -7.34 58.20 -1.04
CA GLY A 82 -6.88 59.02 0.08
C GLY A 82 -5.44 58.72 0.55
N GLY A 83 -4.64 57.99 -0.22
CA GLY A 83 -3.26 57.66 0.11
C GLY A 83 -3.09 56.77 1.34
N PHE A 84 -1.93 56.86 2.01
CA PHE A 84 -1.60 56.09 3.21
C PHE A 84 -2.40 56.58 4.44
N ASP A 85 -2.83 55.64 5.28
CA ASP A 85 -3.42 55.94 6.59
C ASP A 85 -2.31 56.32 7.57
N VAL A 86 -2.12 57.62 7.80
CA VAL A 86 -1.04 58.16 8.66
C VAL A 86 -1.19 57.84 10.15
N SER A 87 -2.28 57.19 10.55
CA SER A 87 -2.43 56.65 11.90
C SER A 87 -1.67 55.33 12.12
N LEU A 88 -1.41 54.59 11.04
CA LEU A 88 -0.58 53.39 11.06
C LEU A 88 0.92 53.77 10.99
N ARG A 89 1.78 52.90 11.51
CA ARG A 89 3.24 53.11 11.56
C ARG A 89 4.05 52.02 10.86
N THR A 90 3.46 50.84 10.63
CA THR A 90 4.17 49.67 10.08
C THR A 90 3.39 48.86 9.03
N CYS A 91 2.10 49.18 8.81
CA CYS A 91 1.19 48.45 7.92
C CYS A 91 0.37 49.39 7.02
N GLU A 92 0.81 50.64 6.87
CA GLU A 92 0.13 51.65 6.07
C GLU A 92 0.08 51.29 4.58
N ASP A 93 1.10 50.60 4.07
CA ASP A 93 1.17 50.12 2.71
C ASP A 93 0.21 48.95 2.50
N TRP A 94 0.20 47.99 3.43
CA TRP A 94 -0.74 46.87 3.45
C TRP A 94 -2.20 47.34 3.45
N ASP A 95 -2.56 48.31 4.30
CA ASP A 95 -3.90 48.92 4.33
C ASP A 95 -4.27 49.53 2.96
N LEU A 96 -3.32 50.20 2.30
CA LEU A 96 -3.54 50.78 0.97
C LEU A 96 -3.70 49.72 -0.12
N TRP A 97 -2.89 48.67 -0.12
CA TRP A 97 -3.02 47.55 -1.08
C TRP A 97 -4.36 46.84 -0.93
N GLN A 98 -4.81 46.66 0.32
CA GLN A 98 -6.11 46.08 0.60
C GLN A 98 -7.25 46.96 0.06
N ARG A 99 -7.22 48.28 0.30
CA ARG A 99 -8.22 49.22 -0.26
C ARG A 99 -8.19 49.26 -1.78
N LEU A 100 -7.01 49.22 -2.39
CA LEU A 100 -6.85 49.18 -3.85
C LEU A 100 -7.45 47.91 -4.45
N ALA A 101 -7.18 46.75 -3.84
CA ALA A 101 -7.73 45.47 -4.27
C ALA A 101 -9.25 45.38 -4.09
N ARG A 102 -9.81 46.09 -3.11
CA ARG A 102 -11.26 46.16 -2.84
C ARG A 102 -12.06 46.77 -4.00
N LEU A 103 -11.40 47.48 -4.93
CA LEU A 103 -12.02 47.96 -6.17
C LEU A 103 -12.39 46.84 -7.15
N GLY A 104 -11.87 45.62 -6.95
CA GLY A 104 -12.13 44.44 -7.80
C GLY A 104 -11.55 44.53 -9.23
N LYS A 105 -10.56 45.41 -9.44
CA LYS A 105 -9.83 45.50 -10.70
C LYS A 105 -8.69 44.48 -10.75
N ASN A 106 -8.26 44.13 -11.97
CA ASN A 106 -7.22 43.13 -12.18
C ASN A 106 -5.84 43.62 -11.70
N TRP A 107 -4.96 42.68 -11.37
CA TRP A 107 -3.56 42.92 -11.04
C TRP A 107 -2.70 42.09 -11.98
N VAL A 108 -1.65 42.68 -12.54
CA VAL A 108 -0.73 41.97 -13.44
C VAL A 108 0.60 41.68 -12.76
N MET A 109 1.01 40.43 -12.80
CA MET A 109 2.28 39.96 -12.21
C MET A 109 3.40 40.05 -13.24
N VAL A 110 4.53 40.60 -12.84
CA VAL A 110 5.81 40.50 -13.55
C VAL A 110 6.69 39.54 -12.77
N ASP A 111 6.87 38.32 -13.29
CA ASP A 111 7.61 37.23 -12.63
C ASP A 111 9.13 37.42 -12.72
N GLU A 112 9.60 38.57 -12.21
CA GLU A 112 11.01 38.94 -12.14
C GLU A 112 11.30 39.68 -10.82
N PRO A 113 12.44 39.41 -10.17
CA PRO A 113 12.85 40.10 -8.94
C PRO A 113 13.40 41.51 -9.22
N LEU A 114 12.53 42.45 -9.57
CA LEU A 114 12.93 43.81 -9.95
C LEU A 114 13.03 44.78 -8.78
N ALA A 115 12.75 44.33 -7.55
CA ALA A 115 12.70 45.14 -6.34
C ALA A 115 13.64 44.61 -5.25
N PHE A 116 14.38 45.50 -4.59
CA PHE A 116 15.40 45.16 -3.60
C PHE A 116 15.16 45.90 -2.28
N TYR A 117 14.78 45.14 -1.26
CA TYR A 117 14.39 45.62 0.06
C TYR A 117 15.52 45.49 1.07
N ARG A 118 16.01 46.61 1.59
CA ARG A 118 17.07 46.62 2.58
C ARG A 118 16.53 46.27 3.96
N VAL A 119 17.14 45.27 4.61
CA VAL A 119 16.82 44.92 5.99
C VAL A 119 17.91 45.45 6.90
N SER A 120 17.54 46.12 7.99
CA SER A 120 18.51 46.71 8.93
C SER A 120 18.06 46.56 10.40
N PRO A 121 18.98 46.75 11.37
CA PRO A 121 18.62 46.80 12.79
C PRO A 121 17.63 47.92 13.17
N ASN A 122 17.47 48.92 12.31
CA ASN A 122 16.58 50.06 12.53
C ASN A 122 15.27 49.97 11.73
N SER A 123 15.06 48.89 10.96
CA SER A 123 13.82 48.69 10.21
C SER A 123 12.62 48.73 11.16
N LEU A 124 11.57 49.48 10.77
CA LEU A 124 10.33 49.60 11.55
C LEU A 124 9.69 48.23 11.83
N SER A 125 9.91 47.27 10.92
CA SER A 125 9.48 45.89 11.05
C SER A 125 10.12 45.11 12.20
N ARG A 126 10.99 45.73 13.01
CA ARG A 126 11.55 45.14 14.24
C ARG A 126 10.76 45.48 15.49
N ASN A 127 9.79 46.39 15.40
CA ASN A 127 8.87 46.68 16.50
C ASN A 127 7.65 45.74 16.41
N SER A 128 7.83 44.48 16.81
CA SER A 128 6.82 43.43 16.70
C SER A 128 5.51 43.76 17.42
N THR A 129 5.57 44.48 18.55
CA THR A 129 4.37 44.98 19.25
C THR A 129 3.59 45.97 18.41
N ARG A 130 4.27 46.93 17.77
CA ARG A 130 3.61 47.89 16.88
C ARG A 130 3.08 47.20 15.62
N MET A 131 3.87 46.31 15.01
CA MET A 131 3.44 45.55 13.84
C MET A 131 2.17 44.76 14.12
N LEU A 132 2.09 44.06 15.26
CA LEU A 132 0.91 43.28 15.60
C LEU A 132 -0.32 44.16 15.83
N ALA A 133 -0.16 45.30 16.51
CA ALA A 133 -1.26 46.25 16.74
C ALA A 133 -1.78 46.87 15.44
N ASP A 134 -0.89 47.27 14.53
CA ASP A 134 -1.29 47.81 13.23
C ASP A 134 -1.91 46.73 12.33
N ALA A 135 -1.36 45.51 12.34
CA ALA A 135 -1.89 44.37 11.60
C ALA A 135 -3.30 43.97 12.05
N GLU A 136 -3.58 44.00 13.36
CA GLU A 136 -4.91 43.74 13.90
C GLU A 136 -5.96 44.70 13.30
N ILE A 137 -5.61 45.97 13.17
CA ILE A 137 -6.46 46.99 12.53
C ILE A 137 -6.67 46.66 11.04
N VAL A 138 -5.60 46.38 10.31
CA VAL A 138 -5.67 46.11 8.86
C VAL A 138 -6.44 44.84 8.54
N ILE A 139 -6.24 43.77 9.32
CA ILE A 139 -6.99 42.51 9.17
C ILE A 139 -8.46 42.74 9.53
N ALA A 140 -8.77 43.40 10.65
CA ALA A 140 -10.16 43.68 11.01
C ALA A 140 -10.90 44.46 9.91
N ARG A 141 -10.24 45.44 9.29
CA ARG A 141 -10.75 46.16 8.10
C ARG A 141 -10.93 45.24 6.89
N GLY A 142 -10.03 44.29 6.68
CA GLY A 142 -10.11 43.29 5.60
C GLY A 142 -11.38 42.44 5.67
N PHE A 143 -11.84 42.11 6.87
CA PHE A 143 -13.02 41.28 7.13
C PHE A 143 -14.28 42.10 7.44
N SER A 144 -14.28 43.41 7.15
CA SER A 144 -15.45 44.29 7.35
C SER A 144 -15.66 45.23 6.17
N PRO A 145 -16.84 45.88 6.07
CA PRO A 145 -17.04 47.01 5.16
C PRO A 145 -16.07 48.15 5.47
N ASP A 146 -15.44 48.70 4.43
CA ASP A 146 -14.53 49.84 4.58
C ASP A 146 -15.12 51.11 3.94
N PRO A 147 -15.65 52.06 4.73
CA PRO A 147 -16.29 53.27 4.20
C PRO A 147 -15.32 54.22 3.50
N ARG A 148 -14.00 53.99 3.62
CA ARG A 148 -12.96 54.78 2.92
C ARG A 148 -12.93 54.45 1.42
N VAL A 149 -13.45 53.29 1.01
CA VAL A 149 -13.60 52.89 -0.40
C VAL A 149 -15.03 53.20 -0.84
N LYS A 150 -15.22 54.30 -1.58
CA LYS A 150 -16.58 54.79 -1.97
C LYS A 150 -17.32 53.83 -2.91
N HIS A 151 -16.58 53.15 -3.78
CA HIS A 151 -17.13 52.28 -4.82
C HIS A 151 -16.39 50.93 -4.80
N PRO A 152 -16.57 50.11 -3.75
CA PRO A 152 -15.96 48.78 -3.72
C PRO A 152 -16.64 47.87 -4.75
N ALA A 153 -15.95 46.84 -5.22
CA ALA A 153 -16.59 45.79 -5.99
C ALA A 153 -17.69 45.13 -5.14
N PRO A 154 -18.86 44.76 -5.71
CA PRO A 154 -19.96 44.18 -4.94
C PRO A 154 -19.55 42.96 -4.11
N THR A 155 -18.65 42.12 -4.64
CA THR A 155 -18.10 40.93 -3.98
C THR A 155 -17.17 41.23 -2.81
N HIS A 156 -16.71 42.47 -2.63
CA HIS A 156 -15.73 42.88 -1.61
C HIS A 156 -16.28 43.95 -0.66
N ALA A 157 -17.53 44.41 -0.90
CA ALA A 157 -18.18 45.45 -0.13
C ALA A 157 -18.33 45.08 1.36
N ASN A 158 -18.53 43.80 1.66
CA ASN A 158 -18.72 43.31 3.03
C ASN A 158 -17.45 42.76 3.69
N GLY A 159 -16.29 42.82 3.02
CA GLY A 159 -15.04 42.22 3.50
C GLY A 159 -14.75 40.85 2.87
N ALA A 160 -13.66 40.26 3.31
CA ALA A 160 -13.16 38.95 2.85
C ALA A 160 -14.06 37.80 3.31
N ILE A 161 -14.11 36.75 2.50
CA ILE A 161 -14.94 35.57 2.77
C ILE A 161 -14.06 34.50 3.39
N GLU A 162 -14.41 34.00 4.58
CA GLU A 162 -13.58 33.01 5.30
C GLU A 162 -13.30 31.74 4.47
N ALA A 163 -14.28 31.28 3.69
CA ALA A 163 -14.15 30.13 2.80
C ALA A 163 -13.07 30.30 1.71
N ASN A 164 -12.66 31.55 1.40
CA ASN A 164 -11.66 31.84 0.36
C ASN A 164 -10.22 31.84 0.90
N GLY A 165 -9.97 31.65 2.20
CA GLY A 165 -8.60 31.63 2.71
C GLY A 165 -8.39 31.67 4.23
N GLY A 166 -9.40 31.36 5.04
CA GLY A 166 -9.32 31.39 6.51
C GLY A 166 -9.92 32.66 7.13
N SER A 167 -10.04 32.67 8.45
CA SER A 167 -10.66 33.74 9.23
C SER A 167 -9.70 34.90 9.55
N ALA A 168 -10.22 36.01 10.08
CA ALA A 168 -9.42 37.12 10.60
C ALA A 168 -8.48 36.67 11.73
N SER A 169 -8.96 35.81 12.63
CA SER A 169 -8.16 35.31 13.75
C SER A 169 -7.02 34.40 13.28
N GLU A 170 -7.25 33.58 12.25
CA GLU A 170 -6.21 32.78 11.62
C GLU A 170 -5.17 33.66 10.94
N ALA A 171 -5.59 34.67 10.16
CA ALA A 171 -4.69 35.64 9.52
C ALA A 171 -3.78 36.36 10.54
N LEU A 172 -4.36 36.79 11.67
CA LEU A 172 -3.60 37.41 12.75
C LEU A 172 -2.61 36.44 13.39
N ALA A 173 -3.00 35.18 13.56
CA ALA A 173 -2.14 34.14 14.12
C ALA A 173 -0.93 33.82 13.21
N TRP A 174 -1.11 33.81 11.88
CA TRP A 174 0.00 33.69 10.92
C TRP A 174 0.98 34.86 11.00
N PHE A 175 0.46 36.08 11.11
CA PHE A 175 1.30 37.28 11.27
C PHE A 175 2.03 37.29 12.63
N ALA A 176 1.34 36.86 13.70
CA ALA A 176 1.93 36.72 15.03
C ALA A 176 3.07 35.70 15.05
N LEU A 177 2.95 34.57 14.33
CA LEU A 177 4.03 33.59 14.17
C LEU A 177 5.26 34.19 13.50
N TRP A 178 5.07 34.92 12.40
CA TRP A 178 6.17 35.58 11.70
C TRP A 178 6.90 36.57 12.62
N ASN A 179 6.15 37.42 13.34
CA ASN A 179 6.70 38.35 14.31
C ASN A 179 7.45 37.62 15.45
N ALA A 180 6.90 36.52 15.96
CA ALA A 180 7.50 35.77 17.06
C ALA A 180 8.83 35.12 16.64
N ALA A 181 8.88 34.59 15.42
CA ALA A 181 10.12 34.03 14.88
C ALA A 181 11.16 35.12 14.58
N SER A 182 10.73 36.31 14.13
CA SER A 182 11.60 37.49 13.99
C SER A 182 12.17 37.93 15.34
N ASP A 183 11.34 38.01 16.38
CA ASP A 183 11.78 38.29 17.75
C ASP A 183 12.82 37.26 18.22
N CYS A 184 12.59 35.97 17.97
CA CYS A 184 13.55 34.91 18.27
C CYS A 184 14.90 35.15 17.56
N GLY A 185 14.87 35.51 16.27
CA GLY A 185 16.08 35.83 15.49
C GLY A 185 16.87 37.02 16.04
N SER A 186 16.17 37.99 16.65
CA SER A 186 16.78 39.15 17.30
C SER A 186 17.29 38.90 18.72
N GLY A 187 17.03 37.71 19.28
CA GLY A 187 17.34 37.37 20.67
C GLY A 187 16.27 37.78 21.69
N SER A 188 15.10 38.25 21.25
CA SER A 188 13.95 38.58 22.11
C SER A 188 13.02 37.36 22.29
N ARG A 189 12.26 37.35 23.40
CA ARG A 189 11.22 36.35 23.70
C ARG A 189 9.89 37.02 24.07
N SER A 190 9.46 37.99 23.27
CA SER A 190 8.39 38.94 23.63
C SER A 190 6.96 38.50 23.35
N ILE A 191 6.71 37.35 22.70
CA ILE A 191 5.37 37.05 22.17
C ILE A 191 4.66 35.93 22.92
N ASN A 192 3.40 36.20 23.27
CA ASN A 192 2.48 35.27 23.91
C ASN A 192 2.03 34.18 22.92
N PRO A 193 2.37 32.89 23.14
CA PRO A 193 1.96 31.78 22.29
C PRO A 193 0.45 31.66 22.07
N GLN A 194 -0.37 32.17 22.99
CA GLN A 194 -1.84 32.15 22.85
C GLN A 194 -2.35 32.94 21.65
N SER A 195 -1.62 33.97 21.20
CA SER A 195 -1.96 34.72 19.98
C SER A 195 -1.90 33.86 18.71
N MET A 196 -1.23 32.71 18.77
CA MET A 196 -1.07 31.77 17.65
C MET A 196 -2.03 30.58 17.71
N ARG A 197 -2.97 30.55 18.67
CA ARG A 197 -3.89 29.41 18.86
C ARG A 197 -4.76 29.11 17.64
N ALA A 198 -5.10 30.14 16.85
CA ALA A 198 -5.90 29.98 15.64
C ALA A 198 -5.10 29.41 14.45
N LEU A 199 -3.78 29.22 14.58
CA LEU A 199 -3.01 28.52 13.55
C LEU A 199 -3.50 27.07 13.41
N PRO A 200 -3.59 26.55 12.19
CA PRO A 200 -3.97 25.17 11.99
C PRO A 200 -2.84 24.20 12.40
N ALA A 201 -3.15 23.26 13.29
CA ALA A 201 -2.19 22.28 13.84
C ALA A 201 -2.07 20.97 13.02
N GLY A 202 -2.91 20.81 12.00
CA GLY A 202 -2.98 19.58 11.20
C GLY A 202 -1.68 19.29 10.42
N ARG A 203 -1.40 18.01 10.14
CA ARG A 203 -0.16 17.55 9.46
C ARG A 203 0.18 18.34 8.20
N LYS A 204 -0.81 18.58 7.34
CA LYS A 204 -0.63 19.31 6.07
C LYS A 204 -0.08 20.74 6.23
N TRP A 205 -0.23 21.35 7.41
CA TRP A 205 0.18 22.72 7.69
C TRP A 205 1.55 22.84 8.34
N ALA A 206 2.15 21.75 8.83
CA ALA A 206 3.42 21.80 9.56
C ALA A 206 4.55 22.45 8.74
N ARG A 207 4.62 22.15 7.44
CA ARG A 207 5.59 22.77 6.53
C ARG A 207 5.32 24.26 6.31
N GLU A 208 4.05 24.67 6.27
CA GLU A 208 3.70 26.09 6.07
C GLU A 208 4.02 26.92 7.33
N VAL A 209 3.69 26.39 8.51
CA VAL A 209 4.14 26.95 9.81
C VAL A 209 5.66 27.08 9.84
N ALA A 210 6.38 26.03 9.42
CA ALA A 210 7.84 26.06 9.34
C ALA A 210 8.36 27.16 8.39
N LYS A 211 7.76 27.34 7.20
CA LYS A 211 8.15 28.39 6.26
C LYS A 211 7.94 29.80 6.82
N VAL A 212 6.79 30.06 7.43
CA VAL A 212 6.49 31.38 8.02
C VAL A 212 7.45 31.69 9.16
N ALA A 213 7.71 30.70 10.03
CA ALA A 213 8.69 30.83 11.09
C ALA A 213 10.12 31.03 10.53
N PHE A 214 10.49 30.32 9.48
CA PHE A 214 11.80 30.46 8.82
C PHE A 214 11.99 31.86 8.22
N ASP A 215 10.98 32.41 7.53
CA ASP A 215 11.04 33.77 6.97
C ASP A 215 11.17 34.83 8.07
N GLY A 216 10.39 34.70 9.15
CA GLY A 216 10.49 35.58 10.32
C GLY A 216 11.89 35.52 10.94
N LEU A 217 12.41 34.30 11.19
CA LEU A 217 13.74 34.09 11.74
C LEU A 217 14.84 34.75 10.90
N MET A 218 14.78 34.57 9.57
CA MET A 218 15.71 35.17 8.62
C MET A 218 15.75 36.70 8.75
N VAL A 219 14.58 37.35 8.82
CA VAL A 219 14.48 38.81 8.96
C VAL A 219 14.96 39.27 10.34
N GLY A 220 14.53 38.61 11.41
CA GLY A 220 14.88 38.97 12.77
C GLY A 220 16.38 38.87 13.07
N SER A 221 17.00 37.81 12.55
CA SER A 221 18.44 37.51 12.69
C SER A 221 19.33 38.27 11.71
N LEU A 222 18.75 39.04 10.78
CA LEU A 222 19.47 39.81 9.76
C LEU A 222 20.50 38.95 9.00
N SER A 223 20.09 37.73 8.65
CA SER A 223 20.97 36.72 8.06
C SER A 223 20.33 36.14 6.81
N ALA A 224 21.12 35.87 5.78
CA ALA A 224 20.63 35.13 4.62
C ALA A 224 20.38 33.65 4.98
N PRO A 225 19.51 32.92 4.26
CA PRO A 225 19.18 31.52 4.55
C PRO A 225 20.40 30.61 4.78
N ALA A 226 21.42 30.72 3.93
CA ALA A 226 22.65 29.90 3.99
C ALA A 226 23.50 30.13 5.26
N GLN A 227 23.26 31.23 5.97
CA GLN A 227 23.99 31.58 7.19
C GLN A 227 23.26 31.13 8.46
N LEU A 228 21.98 30.74 8.37
CA LEU A 228 21.12 30.53 9.54
C LEU A 228 21.55 29.32 10.36
N ALA A 229 21.86 28.19 9.72
CA ALA A 229 22.27 26.99 10.45
C ALA A 229 23.62 27.20 11.16
N ALA A 230 24.59 27.85 10.50
CA ALA A 230 25.86 28.22 11.11
C ALA A 230 25.73 29.18 12.31
N ARG A 231 24.63 29.96 12.39
CA ARG A 231 24.35 30.91 13.46
C ARG A 231 23.31 30.39 14.47
N TRP A 232 22.94 29.11 14.39
CA TRP A 232 21.83 28.53 15.16
C TRP A 232 21.96 28.75 16.67
N ASP A 233 23.17 28.69 17.24
CA ASP A 233 23.39 28.91 18.68
C ASP A 233 22.91 30.28 19.19
N ARG A 234 22.76 31.28 18.30
CA ARG A 234 22.32 32.64 18.67
C ARG A 234 20.82 32.75 18.92
N PHE A 235 19.99 32.00 18.18
CA PHE A 235 18.54 32.17 18.16
C PHE A 235 17.74 30.86 18.15
N GLY A 236 18.39 29.73 17.85
CA GLY A 236 17.76 28.43 17.68
C GLY A 236 17.06 27.91 18.93
N GLY A 237 17.64 28.15 20.10
CA GLY A 237 17.00 27.82 21.39
C GLY A 237 15.71 28.60 21.63
N ALA A 238 15.64 29.87 21.22
CA ALA A 238 14.42 30.69 21.34
C ALA A 238 13.33 30.19 20.39
N LEU A 239 13.69 29.93 19.12
CA LEU A 239 12.75 29.40 18.13
C LEU A 239 12.23 28.00 18.49
N THR A 240 13.11 27.11 18.96
CA THR A 240 12.72 25.78 19.44
C THR A 240 11.75 25.90 20.62
N GLY A 241 12.02 26.83 21.55
CA GLY A 241 11.10 27.13 22.66
C GLY A 241 9.73 27.58 22.19
N LEU A 242 9.68 28.50 21.21
CA LEU A 242 8.43 28.95 20.59
C LEU A 242 7.62 27.79 19.99
N ILE A 243 8.27 26.88 19.26
CA ILE A 243 7.62 25.73 18.62
C ILE A 243 7.10 24.72 19.65
N VAL A 244 7.86 24.50 20.74
CA VAL A 244 7.41 23.66 21.86
C VAL A 244 6.18 24.27 22.53
N GLU A 245 6.16 25.58 22.79
CA GLU A 245 5.00 26.26 23.35
C GLU A 245 3.80 26.22 22.38
N LEU A 246 4.02 26.36 21.08
CA LEU A 246 2.96 26.22 20.08
C LEU A 246 2.34 24.82 20.10
N GLY A 247 3.17 23.77 20.25
CA GLY A 247 2.71 22.41 20.47
C GLY A 247 1.83 22.26 21.72
N LYS A 248 2.11 23.00 22.80
CA LYS A 248 1.26 23.03 24.01
C LYS A 248 -0.05 23.78 23.79
N VAL A 249 -0.01 24.91 23.08
CA VAL A 249 -1.22 25.71 22.76
C VAL A 249 -2.21 24.91 21.92
N TRP A 250 -1.72 24.04 21.04
CA TRP A 250 -2.54 23.12 20.25
C TRP A 250 -2.96 21.85 20.99
N ASP A 251 -2.49 21.63 22.22
CA ASP A 251 -2.60 20.34 22.92
C ASP A 251 -2.07 19.15 22.06
N ASN A 252 -1.01 19.41 21.29
CA ASN A 252 -0.42 18.45 20.35
C ASN A 252 1.10 18.65 20.22
N PRO A 253 1.91 18.15 21.17
CA PRO A 253 3.37 18.28 21.12
C PRO A 253 4.01 17.65 19.87
N VAL A 254 3.37 16.63 19.30
CA VAL A 254 3.79 15.95 18.07
C VAL A 254 3.71 16.91 16.87
N ALA A 255 2.72 17.80 16.82
CA ALA A 255 2.63 18.84 15.80
C ALA A 255 3.81 19.83 15.89
N GLY A 256 4.20 20.24 17.10
CA GLY A 256 5.39 21.07 17.30
C GLY A 256 6.66 20.38 16.80
N ARG A 257 6.86 19.10 17.11
CA ARG A 257 8.02 18.34 16.61
C ARG A 257 8.07 18.25 15.08
N ARG A 258 6.91 18.04 14.42
CA ARG A 258 6.82 18.07 12.93
C ARG A 258 7.31 19.40 12.36
N VAL A 259 6.87 20.52 12.95
CA VAL A 259 7.33 21.86 12.55
C VAL A 259 8.85 22.00 12.75
N GLN A 260 9.38 21.54 13.88
CA GLN A 260 10.82 21.56 14.16
C GLN A 260 11.62 20.81 13.08
N TYR A 261 11.22 19.59 12.71
CA TYR A 261 11.91 18.82 11.68
C TYR A 261 11.90 19.53 10.31
N HIS A 262 10.79 20.16 9.93
CA HIS A 262 10.73 20.94 8.69
C HIS A 262 11.65 22.16 8.71
N ILE A 263 11.73 22.90 9.83
CA ILE A 263 12.64 24.05 9.94
C ILE A 263 14.09 23.61 9.82
N GLU A 264 14.48 22.55 10.53
CA GLU A 264 15.85 22.04 10.48
C GLU A 264 16.23 21.52 9.10
N GLN A 265 15.28 20.87 8.40
CA GLN A 265 15.46 20.50 7.00
C GLN A 265 15.74 21.74 6.14
N MET A 266 14.90 22.78 6.24
CA MET A 266 15.05 24.01 5.46
C MET A 266 16.38 24.73 5.74
N LEU A 267 16.86 24.69 6.98
CA LEU A 267 18.15 25.25 7.38
C LEU A 267 19.32 24.50 6.73
N LEU A 268 19.26 23.17 6.69
CA LEU A 268 20.35 22.31 6.21
C LEU A 268 20.37 22.16 4.69
N ASP A 269 19.22 22.31 4.02
CA ASP A 269 19.14 22.25 2.54
C ASP A 269 19.86 23.42 1.84
N VAL A 270 20.16 24.50 2.57
CA VAL A 270 20.84 25.70 2.05
C VAL A 270 22.18 26.01 2.71
N ASP A 271 22.59 25.23 3.72
CA ASP A 271 23.89 25.39 4.39
C ASP A 271 24.94 24.52 3.69
N ASP A 272 26.18 25.01 3.59
CA ASP A 272 27.25 24.26 2.94
C ASP A 272 27.82 23.12 3.82
N LEU A 273 27.52 23.11 5.12
CA LEU A 273 28.07 22.23 6.14
C LEU A 273 29.60 22.29 6.23
N ALA A 274 30.20 23.46 5.98
CA ALA A 274 31.65 23.65 6.15
C ALA A 274 32.16 23.35 7.57
N ALA A 275 31.27 23.38 8.57
CA ALA A 275 31.49 22.82 9.90
C ALA A 275 30.22 22.11 10.39
N PRO A 276 30.29 21.25 11.42
CA PRO A 276 29.11 20.62 12.00
C PRO A 276 28.06 21.64 12.46
N ARG A 277 26.78 21.31 12.26
CA ARG A 277 25.61 22.10 12.67
C ARG A 277 24.82 21.31 13.69
N ARG A 278 24.93 21.68 14.96
CA ARG A 278 24.08 21.13 16.03
C ARG A 278 22.79 21.96 16.09
N LEU A 279 21.73 21.48 15.44
CA LEU A 279 20.41 22.08 15.57
C LEU A 279 19.69 21.54 16.83
N ALA A 280 18.37 21.61 16.92
CA ALA A 280 17.67 21.12 18.11
C ALA A 280 17.47 19.60 18.10
N ARG A 281 17.19 19.01 16.93
CA ARG A 281 16.97 17.55 16.73
C ARG A 281 17.89 16.93 15.70
N THR A 282 18.45 17.73 14.80
CA THR A 282 19.28 17.28 13.67
C THR A 282 20.73 17.74 13.81
N LEU A 283 21.66 16.81 13.59
CA LEU A 283 23.08 17.09 13.41
C LEU A 283 23.41 17.12 11.92
N GLY A 284 23.76 18.30 11.40
CA GLY A 284 24.25 18.51 10.04
C GLY A 284 25.77 18.37 9.96
N ILE A 285 26.31 17.50 9.10
CA ILE A 285 27.75 17.24 9.02
C ILE A 285 28.23 16.89 7.61
N ARG A 286 29.55 17.01 7.38
CA ARG A 286 30.25 16.38 6.25
C ARG A 286 30.97 15.14 6.73
N VAL A 287 30.92 14.06 5.96
CA VAL A 287 31.58 12.78 6.26
C VAL A 287 32.50 12.43 5.10
N ASP A 288 33.80 12.24 5.35
CA ASP A 288 34.72 11.71 4.34
C ASP A 288 34.39 10.24 4.08
N ALA A 289 33.88 9.95 2.88
CA ALA A 289 33.44 8.61 2.50
C ALA A 289 34.59 7.59 2.41
N ARG A 290 35.86 8.05 2.28
CA ARG A 290 37.03 7.15 2.25
C ARG A 290 37.58 6.82 3.62
N SER A 291 37.36 7.69 4.59
CA SER A 291 37.86 7.52 5.96
C SER A 291 36.82 7.98 6.99
N PRO A 292 35.64 7.35 7.05
CA PRO A 292 34.62 7.75 8.01
C PRO A 292 35.08 7.46 9.44
N THR A 293 34.79 8.38 10.35
CA THR A 293 35.05 8.25 11.78
C THR A 293 33.75 8.04 12.54
N SER A 294 33.83 7.45 13.73
CA SER A 294 32.67 7.39 14.64
C SER A 294 32.25 8.81 15.07
N ILE A 295 30.94 9.00 15.27
CA ILE A 295 30.34 10.27 15.65
C ILE A 295 29.44 10.06 16.85
N GLU A 296 29.83 10.63 17.99
CA GLU A 296 28.98 10.69 19.18
C GLU A 296 27.83 11.66 18.94
N LEU A 297 26.61 11.24 19.25
CA LEU A 297 25.44 12.11 19.11
C LEU A 297 25.35 13.07 20.30
N PRO A 298 25.29 14.39 20.06
CA PRO A 298 24.99 15.34 21.12
C PRO A 298 23.62 15.09 21.75
N GLU A 299 23.46 15.42 23.03
CA GLU A 299 22.17 15.34 23.71
C GLU A 299 21.09 16.12 22.95
N GLY A 300 19.90 15.50 22.81
CA GLY A 300 18.73 16.05 22.14
C GLY A 300 18.63 15.72 20.64
N ILE A 301 19.75 15.35 20.01
CA ILE A 301 19.80 14.96 18.60
C ILE A 301 19.29 13.54 18.41
N ASP A 302 18.34 13.36 17.49
CA ASP A 302 17.83 12.05 17.09
C ASP A 302 17.87 11.83 15.57
N GLN A 303 18.44 12.76 14.81
CA GLN A 303 18.59 12.65 13.36
C GLN A 303 19.96 13.18 12.90
N ILE A 304 20.53 12.53 11.89
CA ILE A 304 21.69 13.04 11.16
C ILE A 304 21.27 13.46 9.76
N TYR A 305 21.82 14.57 9.29
CA TYR A 305 21.83 15.00 7.90
C TYR A 305 23.30 15.14 7.49
N ALA A 306 23.75 14.39 6.50
CA ALA A 306 25.15 14.35 6.14
C ALA A 306 25.39 14.48 4.64
N TYR A 307 26.40 15.27 4.29
CA TYR A 307 27.03 15.21 2.97
C TYR A 307 28.14 14.17 3.00
N LEU A 308 28.01 13.14 2.15
CA LEU A 308 29.07 12.18 1.91
C LEU A 308 30.05 12.81 0.92
N MET A 309 31.27 13.05 1.39
CA MET A 309 32.31 13.75 0.65
C MET A 309 33.30 12.77 0.03
N MET A 310 33.67 12.98 -1.24
CA MET A 310 34.77 12.28 -1.89
C MET A 310 35.54 13.27 -2.77
N ASP A 311 36.87 13.31 -2.66
CA ASP A 311 37.73 14.26 -3.40
C ASP A 311 37.27 15.73 -3.32
N GLY A 312 36.74 16.13 -2.16
CA GLY A 312 36.23 17.49 -1.93
C GLY A 312 34.89 17.80 -2.60
N ARG A 313 34.20 16.81 -3.18
CA ARG A 313 32.87 16.93 -3.79
C ARG A 313 31.82 16.20 -2.95
N ILE A 314 30.58 16.70 -3.01
CA ILE A 314 29.42 16.03 -2.41
C ILE A 314 29.00 14.91 -3.37
N GLU A 315 29.17 13.66 -2.97
CA GLU A 315 28.73 12.50 -3.76
C GLU A 315 27.26 12.18 -3.49
N ALA A 316 26.81 12.35 -2.24
CA ALA A 316 25.43 12.10 -1.86
C ALA A 316 25.04 12.87 -0.59
N VAL A 317 23.73 13.05 -0.42
CA VAL A 317 23.12 13.55 0.82
C VAL A 317 22.39 12.39 1.46
N VAL A 318 22.74 12.08 2.71
CA VAL A 318 22.08 11.04 3.50
C VAL A 318 21.44 11.63 4.73
N GLN A 319 20.26 11.12 5.09
CA GLN A 319 19.53 11.55 6.28
C GLN A 319 18.85 10.35 6.90
N PHE A 320 19.00 10.17 8.20
CA PHE A 320 18.48 9.01 8.91
C PHE A 320 18.31 9.30 10.40
N GLY A 321 17.45 8.51 11.04
CA GLY A 321 17.27 8.55 12.49
C GLY A 321 18.46 7.90 13.20
N ALA A 322 18.99 8.55 14.23
CA ALA A 322 20.12 8.07 14.99
C ALA A 322 19.73 7.96 16.47
N LEU A 323 20.11 6.85 17.13
CA LEU A 323 19.68 6.53 18.50
C LEU A 323 20.81 6.81 19.50
N GLY A 324 22.05 6.66 19.06
CA GLY A 324 23.28 6.79 19.82
C GLY A 324 24.46 6.96 18.87
N THR A 325 25.69 6.74 19.36
CA THR A 325 26.91 6.93 18.57
C THR A 325 26.84 6.20 17.23
N VAL A 326 27.05 6.94 16.14
CA VAL A 326 27.14 6.37 14.79
C VAL A 326 28.57 5.93 14.58
N THR A 327 28.79 4.61 14.59
CA THR A 327 30.13 4.04 14.52
C THR A 327 30.70 4.12 13.10
N ARG A 328 32.04 4.00 12.98
CA ARG A 328 32.70 3.84 11.68
C ARG A 328 32.07 2.74 10.82
N ARG A 329 31.71 1.61 11.44
CA ARG A 329 31.04 0.48 10.75
C ARG A 329 29.71 0.92 10.14
N HIS A 330 28.89 1.64 10.91
CA HIS A 330 27.58 2.13 10.45
C HIS A 330 27.72 3.05 9.23
N TRP A 331 28.73 3.93 9.23
CA TRP A 331 29.04 4.77 8.07
C TRP A 331 29.48 3.95 6.84
N ILE A 332 30.34 2.94 7.02
CA ILE A 332 30.79 2.09 5.91
C ILE A 332 29.60 1.37 5.25
N GLU A 333 28.70 0.81 6.06
CA GLU A 333 27.47 0.18 5.56
C GLU A 333 26.60 1.16 4.77
N MET A 334 26.53 2.43 5.19
CA MET A 334 25.82 3.47 4.43
C MET A 334 26.51 3.80 3.11
N ILE A 335 27.82 4.01 3.12
CA ILE A 335 28.58 4.45 1.95
C ILE A 335 28.54 3.38 0.84
N GLN A 336 28.61 2.10 1.22
CA GLN A 336 28.52 0.97 0.28
C GLN A 336 27.16 0.90 -0.45
N ASN A 337 26.08 1.34 0.20
CA ASN A 337 24.75 1.39 -0.42
C ASN A 337 24.57 2.54 -1.41
N VAL A 338 25.47 3.53 -1.41
CA VAL A 338 25.32 4.78 -2.16
C VAL A 338 26.39 4.95 -3.25
N ALA A 339 27.57 4.33 -3.10
CA ALA A 339 28.67 4.40 -4.07
C ALA A 339 29.15 2.99 -4.49
N PRO A 340 29.39 2.73 -5.79
CA PRO A 340 29.94 1.45 -6.25
C PRO A 340 31.31 1.17 -5.64
N ALA A 341 31.56 -0.08 -5.22
CA ALA A 341 32.80 -0.51 -4.57
C ALA A 341 34.08 -0.14 -5.35
N GLU A 342 34.01 -0.12 -6.69
CA GLU A 342 35.12 0.22 -7.59
C GLU A 342 35.67 1.64 -7.35
N ARG A 343 34.82 2.61 -6.99
CA ARG A 343 35.23 4.00 -6.72
C ARG A 343 35.88 4.19 -5.34
N LEU A 344 35.64 3.25 -4.41
CA LEU A 344 36.22 3.27 -3.06
C LEU A 344 37.66 2.71 -3.04
N VAL A 345 38.04 1.90 -4.04
CA VAL A 345 39.32 1.16 -4.08
C VAL A 345 40.39 1.83 -4.97
N ASP A 346 40.00 2.63 -5.96
CA ASP A 346 40.87 3.08 -7.07
C ASP A 346 42.03 4.04 -6.69
N SER A 347 42.15 4.45 -5.42
CA SER A 347 43.26 5.30 -4.93
C SER A 347 44.19 4.63 -3.90
N ALA A 348 43.83 3.47 -3.34
CA ALA A 348 44.74 2.75 -2.43
C ALA A 348 45.96 2.17 -3.17
N GLY A 349 45.85 1.97 -4.50
CA GLY A 349 46.90 1.40 -5.35
C GLY A 349 47.91 2.39 -5.95
N ARG A 350 47.83 3.71 -5.70
CA ARG A 350 48.72 4.71 -6.33
C ARG A 350 49.81 5.29 -5.42
N LEU A 351 50.05 4.69 -4.24
CA LEU A 351 51.15 5.07 -3.33
C LEU A 351 52.20 3.97 -3.10
N ALA A 352 52.17 2.86 -3.84
CA ALA A 352 53.25 1.85 -3.84
C ALA A 352 53.86 1.70 -5.24
N GLY A 353 55.15 1.99 -5.37
CA GLY A 353 55.88 1.98 -6.64
C GLY A 353 56.15 0.58 -7.23
N ARG A 354 56.29 0.56 -8.56
CA ARG A 354 56.86 -0.44 -9.51
C ARG A 354 57.91 -1.38 -8.86
N SER A 355 58.12 -2.68 -9.15
CA SER A 355 57.83 -3.70 -10.20
C SER A 355 58.46 -5.05 -9.70
N PRO A 356 58.49 -6.19 -10.42
CA PRO A 356 57.49 -6.88 -11.26
C PRO A 356 57.19 -8.34 -10.78
N VAL A 357 56.11 -8.91 -11.31
CA VAL A 357 55.63 -10.32 -11.23
C VAL A 357 56.77 -11.31 -11.59
N PRO A 358 56.93 -12.53 -11.00
CA PRO A 358 55.89 -13.57 -11.15
C PRO A 358 55.70 -14.70 -10.10
N GLN A 359 54.54 -15.35 -10.26
CA GLN A 359 54.13 -16.74 -9.95
C GLN A 359 53.20 -17.05 -8.75
N GLN A 360 52.12 -17.73 -9.16
CA GLN A 360 51.13 -18.57 -8.49
C GLN A 360 51.46 -19.11 -7.09
N GLY A 361 50.47 -19.03 -6.19
CA GLY A 361 50.39 -19.85 -4.98
C GLY A 361 49.58 -19.19 -3.86
N ASP A 362 48.52 -19.88 -3.46
CA ASP A 362 47.78 -19.77 -2.20
C ASP A 362 46.78 -18.62 -1.95
N GLY A 363 45.61 -19.06 -1.48
CA GLY A 363 44.41 -18.26 -1.28
C GLY A 363 44.55 -17.22 -0.18
N ALA A 364 43.95 -16.05 -0.43
CA ALA A 364 43.71 -15.05 0.58
C ALA A 364 42.56 -15.54 1.48
N ASP A 365 42.96 -15.83 2.71
CA ASP A 365 42.17 -16.33 3.82
C ASP A 365 41.10 -15.31 4.24
N THR A 366 39.83 -15.72 4.21
CA THR A 366 38.65 -14.97 4.71
C THR A 366 38.54 -15.00 6.24
N SER A 367 39.63 -15.27 6.96
CA SER A 367 39.63 -15.51 8.41
C SER A 367 39.80 -14.24 9.27
N ASP A 368 40.20 -13.10 8.71
CA ASP A 368 40.49 -11.87 9.48
C ASP A 368 39.25 -11.04 9.88
N ILE A 369 38.05 -11.37 9.39
CA ILE A 369 36.81 -10.70 9.82
C ILE A 369 36.21 -11.34 11.08
N ILE A 370 36.50 -12.62 11.34
CA ILE A 370 35.96 -13.37 12.49
C ILE A 370 36.92 -13.30 13.70
N ALA A 371 38.22 -13.09 13.49
CA ALA A 371 39.19 -13.00 14.59
C ALA A 371 39.10 -11.69 15.41
N ALA A 372 38.44 -10.64 14.89
CA ALA A 372 38.31 -9.35 15.57
C ALA A 372 37.24 -9.32 16.68
N GLU A 373 36.34 -10.32 16.75
CA GLU A 373 35.27 -10.37 17.78
C GLU A 373 35.77 -10.82 19.18
N ALA A 374 36.99 -11.35 19.29
CA ALA A 374 37.47 -11.97 20.52
C ALA A 374 38.31 -11.06 21.45
N LEU A 375 38.61 -9.82 21.07
CA LEU A 375 39.49 -8.93 21.85
C LEU A 375 38.92 -7.51 21.95
N LEU A 376 37.77 -7.36 22.61
CA LEU A 376 37.26 -6.04 23.01
C LEU A 376 37.46 -5.85 24.52
N SER A 377 38.15 -4.78 24.87
CA SER A 377 38.30 -4.35 26.26
C SER A 377 36.94 -3.96 26.85
N THR A 378 36.82 -3.99 28.18
CA THR A 378 35.58 -3.63 28.90
C THR A 378 35.08 -2.20 28.60
N ALA A 379 35.96 -1.31 28.12
CA ALA A 379 35.62 0.05 27.70
C ALA A 379 34.96 0.09 26.31
N GLU A 380 35.43 -0.73 25.36
CA GLU A 380 34.84 -0.81 24.02
C GLU A 380 33.47 -1.49 24.02
N ARG A 381 33.26 -2.51 24.88
CA ARG A 381 31.92 -3.08 25.11
C ARG A 381 30.92 -2.06 25.65
N ARG A 382 31.36 -1.11 26.48
CA ARG A 382 30.51 0.02 26.93
C ARG A 382 30.22 0.99 25.78
N SER A 383 31.21 1.29 24.95
CA SER A 383 31.05 2.18 23.78
C SER A 383 30.08 1.62 22.72
N ASP A 384 29.96 0.30 22.61
CA ASP A 384 29.03 -0.34 21.69
C ASP A 384 27.58 -0.30 22.19
N LEU A 385 27.34 -0.35 23.50
CA LEU A 385 25.99 -0.23 24.09
C LEU A 385 25.35 1.14 23.83
N ASP A 386 26.16 2.20 23.88
CA ASP A 386 25.71 3.57 23.61
C ASP A 386 25.67 3.91 22.11
N SER A 387 26.09 2.98 21.25
CA SER A 387 25.99 3.12 19.80
C SER A 387 24.54 3.07 19.30
N HIS A 388 24.31 3.53 18.07
CA HIS A 388 23.01 3.41 17.42
C HIS A 388 22.49 1.96 17.44
N PHE A 389 23.33 0.99 17.06
CA PHE A 389 22.95 -0.43 17.04
C PHE A 389 22.84 -1.04 18.44
N GLY A 390 23.65 -0.61 19.41
CA GLY A 390 23.53 -1.04 20.80
C GLY A 390 22.20 -0.63 21.43
N LYS A 391 21.79 0.63 21.21
CA LYS A 391 20.48 1.12 21.65
C LYS A 391 19.32 0.48 20.89
N LEU A 392 19.47 0.24 19.59
CA LEU A 392 18.47 -0.51 18.82
C LEU A 392 18.31 -1.94 19.37
N ALA A 393 19.42 -2.62 19.68
CA ALA A 393 19.40 -3.96 20.27
C ALA A 393 18.73 -3.98 21.66
N ARG A 394 18.92 -2.92 22.46
CA ARG A 394 18.19 -2.73 23.71
C ARG A 394 16.69 -2.57 23.50
N LEU A 395 16.26 -1.70 22.58
CA LEU A 395 14.83 -1.56 22.24
C LEU A 395 14.24 -2.89 21.75
N ALA A 396 15.01 -3.67 20.99
CA ALA A 396 14.59 -4.99 20.55
C ALA A 396 14.48 -5.98 21.72
N ALA A 397 15.34 -5.88 22.75
CA ALA A 397 15.23 -6.69 23.96
C ALA A 397 13.98 -6.31 24.78
N GLU A 398 13.72 -5.02 24.96
CA GLU A 398 12.53 -4.50 25.64
C GLU A 398 11.25 -4.93 24.92
N ALA A 399 11.22 -4.88 23.59
CA ALA A 399 10.10 -5.37 22.79
C ALA A 399 9.89 -6.90 22.95
N ARG A 400 10.96 -7.69 22.98
CA ARG A 400 10.87 -9.15 23.24
C ARG A 400 10.29 -9.45 24.62
N GLU A 401 10.72 -8.71 25.64
CA GLU A 401 10.22 -8.88 27.01
C GLU A 401 8.72 -8.54 27.10
N LEU A 402 8.28 -7.44 26.49
CA LEU A 402 6.85 -7.08 26.39
C LEU A 402 6.03 -8.19 25.73
N VAL A 403 6.52 -8.74 24.61
CA VAL A 403 5.85 -9.83 23.89
C VAL A 403 5.81 -11.12 24.72
N GLN A 404 6.82 -11.40 25.54
CA GLN A 404 6.85 -12.55 26.45
C GLN A 404 5.88 -12.41 27.62
N LEU A 405 5.74 -11.20 28.17
CA LEU A 405 4.87 -10.89 29.31
C LEU A 405 3.38 -10.78 28.93
N SER A 406 3.04 -10.65 27.64
CA SER A 406 1.65 -10.62 27.19
C SER A 406 0.91 -11.91 27.63
N ALA A 407 -0.22 -11.74 28.33
CA ALA A 407 -1.01 -12.79 28.96
C ALA A 407 -1.74 -13.74 27.98
N GLU A 408 -1.48 -13.61 26.67
CA GLU A 408 -2.13 -14.41 25.65
C GLU A 408 -1.61 -15.85 25.62
N ALA A 409 -2.56 -16.81 25.62
CA ALA A 409 -2.28 -18.24 25.56
C ALA A 409 -1.37 -18.61 24.38
N THR A 410 -0.30 -19.35 24.69
CA THR A 410 0.66 -19.94 23.77
C THR A 410 0.07 -21.20 23.11
N GLU A 411 -1.01 -21.06 22.35
CA GLU A 411 -1.38 -22.11 21.41
C GLU A 411 -0.53 -21.95 20.15
N PRO A 412 0.33 -22.93 19.80
CA PRO A 412 1.11 -22.87 18.58
C PRO A 412 0.16 -22.86 17.37
N PRO A 413 0.46 -22.08 16.33
CA PRO A 413 -0.36 -22.06 15.12
C PRO A 413 -0.45 -23.48 14.54
N PRO A 414 -1.60 -23.87 13.98
CA PRO A 414 -1.74 -25.15 13.33
C PRO A 414 -0.69 -25.25 12.20
N ALA A 415 0.03 -26.37 12.16
CA ALA A 415 1.06 -26.60 11.15
C ALA A 415 0.45 -26.42 9.75
N PRO A 416 1.15 -25.75 8.82
CA PRO A 416 0.65 -25.57 7.47
C PRO A 416 0.36 -26.95 6.86
N ARG A 417 -0.90 -27.17 6.47
CA ARG A 417 -1.27 -28.37 5.71
C ARG A 417 -0.51 -28.33 4.39
N ARG A 418 0.55 -29.13 4.29
CA ARG A 418 1.22 -29.42 3.03
C ARG A 418 0.16 -30.03 2.10
N SER A 419 -0.16 -29.33 1.02
CA SER A 419 -0.86 -29.97 -0.10
C SER A 419 0.09 -31.02 -0.69
N PRO A 420 -0.34 -32.26 -0.94
CA PRO A 420 0.49 -33.22 -1.65
C PRO A 420 0.77 -32.64 -3.05
N ALA A 421 2.04 -32.42 -3.35
CA ALA A 421 2.48 -32.09 -4.69
C ALA A 421 2.15 -33.28 -5.60
N ALA A 422 1.45 -32.98 -6.69
CA ALA A 422 1.44 -33.83 -7.86
C ALA A 422 2.86 -33.83 -8.44
N ASP A 423 3.56 -34.96 -8.35
CA ASP A 423 4.34 -35.51 -9.46
C ASP A 423 5.05 -36.81 -9.04
N GLY A 424 4.90 -37.82 -9.91
CA GLY A 424 5.51 -39.14 -9.75
C GLY A 424 4.85 -40.16 -10.68
N ARG A 425 5.19 -40.09 -11.98
CA ARG A 425 4.84 -41.12 -12.98
C ARG A 425 5.52 -42.44 -12.61
N GLY A 426 4.81 -43.27 -11.86
CA GLY A 426 5.06 -44.70 -11.71
C GLY A 426 3.99 -45.46 -12.47
N ASN A 427 4.41 -46.45 -13.27
CA ASN A 427 3.69 -47.05 -14.39
C ASN A 427 2.54 -48.02 -14.00
N ASP A 428 1.81 -47.75 -12.92
CA ASP A 428 0.70 -48.58 -12.43
C ASP A 428 -0.46 -47.72 -11.87
N ARG A 429 -1.62 -47.76 -12.54
CA ARG A 429 -2.83 -46.99 -12.18
C ARG A 429 -3.40 -47.38 -10.83
N SER A 430 -3.30 -48.66 -10.45
CA SER A 430 -3.82 -49.14 -9.16
C SER A 430 -3.05 -48.51 -7.98
N SER A 431 -1.72 -48.45 -8.08
CA SER A 431 -0.85 -47.77 -7.12
C SER A 431 -1.11 -46.27 -7.02
N PHE A 432 -1.51 -45.61 -8.12
CA PHE A 432 -1.92 -44.20 -8.09
C PHE A 432 -3.19 -43.99 -7.25
N TRP A 433 -4.25 -44.76 -7.52
CA TRP A 433 -5.53 -44.62 -6.82
C TRP A 433 -5.45 -45.03 -5.35
N ASN A 434 -4.68 -46.08 -5.02
CA ASN A 434 -4.45 -46.49 -3.63
C ASN A 434 -3.83 -45.36 -2.78
N ARG A 435 -3.05 -44.45 -3.37
CA ARG A 435 -2.52 -43.28 -2.64
C ARG A 435 -3.61 -42.25 -2.33
N TYR A 436 -4.58 -42.04 -3.22
CA TYR A 436 -5.71 -41.16 -2.96
C TYR A 436 -6.59 -41.72 -1.83
N PHE A 437 -6.89 -43.02 -1.86
CA PHE A 437 -7.65 -43.71 -0.81
C PHE A 437 -6.84 -44.03 0.46
N ALA A 438 -5.57 -43.60 0.55
CA ALA A 438 -4.83 -43.66 1.80
C ALA A 438 -5.49 -42.81 2.90
N THR A 439 -6.23 -41.78 2.52
CA THR A 439 -7.12 -41.02 3.41
C THR A 439 -8.56 -41.52 3.22
N GLU A 440 -9.31 -41.64 4.31
CA GLU A 440 -10.76 -41.93 4.25
C GLU A 440 -11.52 -40.72 3.71
N ASP A 441 -12.52 -40.99 2.88
CA ASP A 441 -13.33 -39.98 2.19
C ASP A 441 -12.50 -38.82 1.58
N PRO A 442 -11.64 -39.11 0.58
CA PRO A 442 -10.68 -38.12 0.07
C PRO A 442 -11.31 -36.91 -0.60
N TRP A 443 -12.60 -36.99 -0.95
CA TRP A 443 -13.35 -35.95 -1.67
C TRP A 443 -14.52 -35.37 -0.87
N ASN A 444 -14.70 -35.75 0.40
CA ASN A 444 -15.82 -35.33 1.25
C ASN A 444 -17.18 -35.64 0.58
N TYR A 445 -17.36 -36.90 0.19
CA TYR A 445 -18.57 -37.44 -0.44
C TYR A 445 -19.84 -37.17 0.40
N GLY A 446 -19.70 -36.97 1.71
CA GLY A 446 -20.80 -36.59 2.60
C GLY A 446 -21.24 -35.12 2.52
N SER A 447 -20.55 -34.26 1.78
CA SER A 447 -20.91 -32.84 1.66
C SER A 447 -22.28 -32.65 1.02
N SER A 448 -22.98 -31.55 1.36
CA SER A 448 -24.29 -31.25 0.77
C SER A 448 -24.27 -31.16 -0.75
N TYR A 449 -23.14 -30.71 -1.31
CA TYR A 449 -22.94 -30.59 -2.76
C TYR A 449 -22.87 -31.97 -3.44
N GLU A 450 -22.10 -32.90 -2.87
CA GLU A 450 -21.98 -34.26 -3.39
C GLU A 450 -23.29 -35.05 -3.21
N GLN A 451 -23.99 -34.87 -2.09
CA GLN A 451 -25.29 -35.52 -1.85
C GLN A 451 -26.37 -35.05 -2.84
N GLU A 452 -26.50 -33.74 -3.09
CA GLU A 452 -27.43 -33.25 -4.12
C GLU A 452 -27.07 -33.82 -5.49
N LYS A 453 -25.77 -33.88 -5.84
CA LYS A 453 -25.31 -34.50 -7.10
C LYS A 453 -25.71 -35.97 -7.19
N TYR A 454 -25.66 -36.74 -6.10
CA TYR A 454 -26.15 -38.12 -6.06
C TYR A 454 -27.67 -38.22 -6.21
N GLU A 455 -28.43 -37.33 -5.57
CA GLU A 455 -29.88 -37.26 -5.74
C GLU A 455 -30.25 -37.03 -7.22
N ARG A 456 -29.57 -36.10 -7.90
CA ARG A 456 -29.76 -35.87 -9.35
C ARG A 456 -29.41 -37.07 -10.20
N GLN A 457 -28.36 -37.80 -9.83
CA GLN A 457 -27.98 -39.04 -10.52
C GLN A 457 -29.05 -40.13 -10.39
N LEU A 458 -29.81 -40.16 -9.29
CA LEU A 458 -30.93 -41.07 -9.11
C LEU A 458 -32.20 -40.60 -9.85
N GLU A 459 -32.41 -39.29 -10.02
CA GLU A 459 -33.55 -38.72 -10.77
C GLU A 459 -33.57 -39.13 -12.24
N ILE A 460 -32.40 -39.36 -12.86
CA ILE A 460 -32.26 -39.70 -14.27
C ILE A 460 -32.26 -41.21 -14.57
N LEU A 461 -32.49 -42.06 -13.57
CA LEU A 461 -32.57 -43.51 -13.78
C LEU A 461 -33.67 -43.88 -14.81
N PRO A 462 -33.46 -44.93 -15.63
CA PRO A 462 -34.47 -45.37 -16.59
C PRO A 462 -35.78 -45.77 -15.90
N ALA A 463 -36.90 -45.55 -16.58
CA ALA A 463 -38.21 -45.92 -16.06
C ALA A 463 -38.40 -47.46 -16.08
N GLY A 464 -38.98 -48.00 -15.01
CA GLY A 464 -39.23 -49.43 -14.85
C GLY A 464 -38.18 -50.16 -14.01
N PRO A 465 -38.32 -51.49 -13.84
CA PRO A 465 -37.38 -52.28 -13.06
C PRO A 465 -36.03 -52.40 -13.77
N ILE A 466 -34.94 -52.16 -13.03
CA ILE A 466 -33.55 -52.33 -13.50
C ILE A 466 -33.05 -53.66 -12.95
N GLY A 467 -32.76 -54.64 -13.81
CA GLY A 467 -32.35 -55.98 -13.40
C GLY A 467 -30.88 -56.02 -12.95
N ARG A 468 -29.96 -55.92 -13.91
CA ARG A 468 -28.50 -55.96 -13.68
C ARG A 468 -27.88 -54.59 -13.91
N ALA A 469 -27.24 -54.05 -12.87
CA ALA A 469 -26.52 -52.79 -12.92
C ALA A 469 -25.03 -52.98 -12.61
N LEU A 470 -24.19 -52.18 -13.27
CA LEU A 470 -22.75 -52.10 -13.05
C LEU A 470 -22.37 -50.67 -12.65
N GLU A 471 -21.77 -50.49 -11.49
CA GLU A 471 -21.18 -49.22 -11.08
C GLU A 471 -19.64 -49.30 -11.23
N LEU A 472 -19.11 -48.43 -12.08
CA LEU A 472 -17.68 -48.29 -12.34
C LEU A 472 -17.12 -47.12 -11.52
N ALA A 473 -15.99 -47.37 -10.86
CA ALA A 473 -15.36 -46.44 -9.91
C ALA A 473 -16.28 -46.07 -8.74
N CYS A 474 -16.77 -47.09 -8.03
CA CYS A 474 -17.69 -46.90 -6.89
C CYS A 474 -17.05 -46.22 -5.67
N ALA A 475 -15.73 -45.98 -5.69
CA ALA A 475 -14.96 -45.39 -4.61
C ALA A 475 -15.24 -46.12 -3.29
N GLU A 476 -15.61 -45.40 -2.23
CA GLU A 476 -15.94 -46.00 -0.94
C GLU A 476 -17.43 -46.40 -0.82
N GLY A 477 -18.20 -46.46 -1.91
CA GLY A 477 -19.58 -46.98 -1.90
C GLY A 477 -20.65 -46.04 -1.36
N HIS A 478 -20.40 -44.72 -1.33
CA HIS A 478 -21.39 -43.73 -0.91
C HIS A 478 -22.61 -43.71 -1.85
N PHE A 479 -22.37 -43.68 -3.17
CA PHE A 479 -23.43 -43.75 -4.18
C PHE A 479 -24.01 -45.16 -4.30
N THR A 480 -23.15 -46.19 -4.27
CA THR A 480 -23.55 -47.61 -4.27
C THR A 480 -24.67 -47.90 -3.29
N ARG A 481 -24.56 -47.42 -2.04
CA ARG A 481 -25.58 -47.61 -1.00
C ARG A 481 -26.93 -47.00 -1.37
N GLN A 482 -26.93 -45.89 -2.12
CA GLN A 482 -28.15 -45.20 -2.55
C GLN A 482 -28.75 -45.82 -3.82
N LEU A 483 -27.90 -46.36 -4.71
CA LEU A 483 -28.30 -47.02 -5.94
C LEU A 483 -28.84 -48.43 -5.69
N ALA A 484 -28.25 -49.18 -4.74
CA ALA A 484 -28.59 -50.57 -4.47
C ALA A 484 -30.11 -50.83 -4.30
N PRO A 485 -30.90 -50.02 -3.56
CA PRO A 485 -32.34 -50.23 -3.42
C PRO A 485 -33.16 -50.02 -4.71
N ARG A 486 -32.54 -49.49 -5.78
CA ARG A 486 -33.21 -49.16 -7.05
C ARG A 486 -33.02 -50.21 -8.15
N VAL A 487 -32.19 -51.23 -7.89
CA VAL A 487 -31.81 -52.23 -8.89
C VAL A 487 -31.92 -53.66 -8.34
N GLY A 488 -32.14 -54.65 -9.20
CA GLY A 488 -32.27 -56.05 -8.81
C GLY A 488 -30.95 -56.66 -8.33
N HIS A 489 -29.86 -56.39 -9.04
CA HIS A 489 -28.50 -56.79 -8.70
C HIS A 489 -27.49 -55.72 -9.15
N LEU A 490 -26.58 -55.32 -8.26
CA LEU A 490 -25.57 -54.29 -8.52
C LEU A 490 -24.16 -54.90 -8.39
N THR A 491 -23.37 -54.84 -9.46
CA THR A 491 -21.93 -55.08 -9.39
C THR A 491 -21.23 -53.73 -9.24
N ALA A 492 -20.67 -53.44 -8.08
CA ALA A 492 -19.94 -52.21 -7.80
C ALA A 492 -18.44 -52.46 -7.82
N THR A 493 -17.71 -51.71 -8.63
CA THR A 493 -16.28 -51.95 -8.87
C THR A 493 -15.44 -50.70 -8.78
N ASP A 494 -14.20 -50.85 -8.31
CA ASP A 494 -13.18 -49.80 -8.31
C ASP A 494 -11.80 -50.42 -8.57
N ILE A 495 -10.87 -49.65 -9.12
CA ILE A 495 -9.49 -50.10 -9.35
C ILE A 495 -8.70 -50.21 -8.04
N SER A 496 -9.13 -49.49 -6.99
CA SER A 496 -8.51 -49.53 -5.68
C SER A 496 -9.14 -50.59 -4.77
N ALA A 497 -8.37 -51.62 -4.42
CA ALA A 497 -8.80 -52.62 -3.44
C ALA A 497 -9.18 -51.99 -2.08
N VAL A 498 -8.49 -50.93 -1.67
CA VAL A 498 -8.77 -50.19 -0.42
C VAL A 498 -10.15 -49.55 -0.47
N ALA A 499 -10.50 -48.93 -1.60
CA ALA A 499 -11.81 -48.32 -1.79
C ALA A 499 -12.93 -49.37 -1.76
N VAL A 500 -12.73 -50.49 -2.48
CA VAL A 500 -13.67 -51.62 -2.54
C VAL A 500 -13.91 -52.24 -1.16
N GLU A 501 -12.88 -52.40 -0.33
CA GLU A 501 -13.04 -52.90 1.04
C GLU A 501 -13.91 -51.98 1.90
N ARG A 502 -13.69 -50.66 1.80
CA ARG A 502 -14.53 -49.67 2.51
C ARG A 502 -15.95 -49.63 1.96
N ALA A 503 -16.13 -49.75 0.65
CA ALA A 503 -17.44 -49.83 0.01
C ALA A 503 -18.24 -51.04 0.49
N ARG A 504 -17.58 -52.21 0.56
CA ARG A 504 -18.15 -53.44 1.10
C ARG A 504 -18.56 -53.29 2.57
N ALA A 505 -17.73 -52.66 3.39
CA ALA A 505 -18.06 -52.40 4.78
C ALA A 505 -19.26 -51.43 4.92
N ARG A 506 -19.29 -50.37 4.13
CA ARG A 506 -20.35 -49.33 4.15
C ARG A 506 -21.71 -49.85 3.67
N CYS A 507 -21.71 -50.83 2.76
CA CYS A 507 -22.89 -51.44 2.17
C CYS A 507 -23.15 -52.87 2.67
N SER A 508 -22.66 -53.24 3.85
CA SER A 508 -22.82 -54.60 4.39
C SER A 508 -24.29 -55.01 4.61
N ASP A 509 -25.20 -54.04 4.64
CA ASP A 509 -26.64 -54.20 4.75
C ASP A 509 -27.36 -54.39 3.40
N GLN A 510 -26.64 -54.36 2.27
CA GLN A 510 -27.20 -54.47 0.92
C GLN A 510 -26.93 -55.85 0.31
N PRO A 511 -27.87 -56.82 0.40
CA PRO A 511 -27.64 -58.20 -0.04
C PRO A 511 -27.59 -58.36 -1.57
N ASN A 512 -28.02 -57.35 -2.32
CA ASN A 512 -28.05 -57.35 -3.78
C ASN A 512 -26.82 -56.72 -4.43
N VAL A 513 -25.77 -56.39 -3.65
CA VAL A 513 -24.54 -55.77 -4.15
C VAL A 513 -23.37 -56.75 -4.13
N GLU A 514 -22.69 -56.88 -5.25
CA GLU A 514 -21.41 -57.59 -5.38
C GLU A 514 -20.28 -56.58 -5.61
N PHE A 515 -19.16 -56.76 -4.89
CA PHE A 515 -18.01 -55.85 -4.96
C PHE A 515 -16.81 -56.50 -5.63
N GLY A 516 -16.21 -55.83 -6.61
CA GLY A 516 -15.04 -56.33 -7.35
C GLY A 516 -13.95 -55.27 -7.56
N VAL A 517 -12.69 -55.72 -7.63
CA VAL A 517 -11.58 -54.86 -8.08
C VAL A 517 -11.48 -54.98 -9.59
N LEU A 518 -11.63 -53.87 -10.31
CA LEU A 518 -11.68 -53.84 -11.78
C LEU A 518 -11.03 -52.56 -12.30
N ASP A 519 -10.07 -52.70 -13.21
CA ASP A 519 -9.56 -51.59 -14.04
C ASP A 519 -10.39 -51.54 -15.32
N PHE A 520 -11.34 -50.60 -15.41
CA PHE A 520 -12.26 -50.52 -16.55
C PHE A 520 -11.56 -50.17 -17.87
N MET A 521 -10.26 -49.83 -17.86
CA MET A 521 -9.46 -49.66 -19.07
C MET A 521 -8.78 -50.97 -19.48
N ALA A 522 -8.20 -51.71 -18.53
CA ALA A 522 -7.49 -52.96 -18.81
C ALA A 522 -8.40 -54.19 -18.93
N ASP A 523 -9.46 -54.27 -18.11
CA ASP A 523 -10.27 -55.47 -17.94
C ASP A 523 -11.56 -55.45 -18.78
N THR A 524 -12.06 -56.62 -19.18
CA THR A 524 -13.35 -56.73 -19.88
C THR A 524 -14.50 -56.41 -18.93
N LEU A 525 -15.43 -55.55 -19.36
CA LEU A 525 -16.61 -55.22 -18.56
C LEU A 525 -17.62 -56.38 -18.58
N PRO A 526 -18.31 -56.69 -17.46
CA PRO A 526 -19.34 -57.72 -17.47
C PRO A 526 -20.52 -57.30 -18.37
N GLY A 527 -20.96 -58.21 -19.24
CA GLY A 527 -21.98 -57.94 -20.26
C GLY A 527 -23.43 -58.10 -19.80
N GLU A 528 -24.35 -57.82 -20.73
CA GLU A 528 -25.80 -57.88 -20.53
C GLU A 528 -26.29 -57.00 -19.38
N MET A 529 -25.76 -55.77 -19.29
CA MET A 529 -26.14 -54.78 -18.27
C MET A 529 -27.35 -53.95 -18.72
N ASP A 530 -28.36 -53.87 -17.86
CA ASP A 530 -29.51 -52.97 -18.04
C ASP A 530 -29.11 -51.51 -17.73
N LEU A 531 -28.18 -51.34 -16.79
CA LEU A 531 -27.63 -50.05 -16.39
C LEU A 531 -26.11 -50.15 -16.18
N ILE A 532 -25.35 -49.24 -16.77
CA ILE A 532 -23.96 -48.98 -16.39
C ILE A 532 -23.86 -47.55 -15.84
N PHE A 533 -23.18 -47.38 -14.72
CA PHE A 533 -22.99 -46.09 -14.07
C PHE A 533 -21.50 -45.79 -13.98
N CYS A 534 -21.07 -44.61 -14.44
CA CYS A 534 -19.66 -44.18 -14.34
C CYS A 534 -19.58 -42.67 -14.14
N SER A 535 -19.22 -42.25 -12.93
CA SER A 535 -19.30 -40.86 -12.48
C SER A 535 -17.96 -40.39 -11.97
N GLU A 536 -17.62 -39.12 -12.22
CA GLU A 536 -16.46 -38.40 -11.67
C GLU A 536 -15.07 -39.05 -11.87
N VAL A 537 -14.94 -39.99 -12.82
CA VAL A 537 -13.66 -40.67 -13.10
C VAL A 537 -13.13 -40.48 -14.54
N LEU A 538 -13.99 -40.24 -15.54
CA LEU A 538 -13.58 -40.25 -16.95
C LEU A 538 -12.61 -39.11 -17.34
N TYR A 539 -12.61 -37.98 -16.62
CA TYR A 539 -11.65 -36.90 -16.83
C TYR A 539 -10.24 -37.20 -16.28
N TYR A 540 -10.03 -38.35 -15.62
CA TYR A 540 -8.69 -38.83 -15.24
C TYR A 540 -8.03 -39.69 -16.32
N LEU A 541 -8.72 -39.98 -17.43
CA LEU A 541 -8.09 -40.64 -18.58
C LEU A 541 -7.06 -39.72 -19.23
N ASP A 542 -6.04 -40.33 -19.83
CA ASP A 542 -4.88 -39.59 -20.33
C ASP A 542 -5.24 -38.70 -21.54
N ASP A 543 -6.16 -39.15 -22.39
CA ASP A 543 -6.61 -38.46 -23.59
C ASP A 543 -8.02 -38.89 -24.07
N LEU A 544 -8.53 -38.22 -25.10
CA LEU A 544 -9.82 -38.55 -25.72
C LEU A 544 -9.82 -39.90 -26.45
N ALA A 545 -8.66 -40.43 -26.85
CA ALA A 545 -8.58 -41.73 -27.50
C ALA A 545 -8.81 -42.87 -26.50
N GLU A 546 -8.35 -42.72 -25.25
CA GLU A 546 -8.73 -43.59 -24.15
C GLU A 546 -10.23 -43.55 -23.88
N LEU A 547 -10.81 -42.36 -23.84
CA LEU A 547 -12.24 -42.20 -23.64
C LEU A 547 -13.06 -42.88 -24.75
N GLN A 548 -12.63 -42.79 -26.01
CA GLN A 548 -13.27 -43.50 -27.12
C GLN A 548 -13.18 -45.03 -26.98
N ARG A 549 -12.05 -45.56 -26.48
CA ARG A 549 -11.90 -47.00 -26.20
C ARG A 549 -12.83 -47.43 -25.08
N PHE A 550 -12.93 -46.63 -24.02
CA PHE A 550 -13.87 -46.87 -22.93
C PHE A 550 -15.32 -46.88 -23.42
N ALA A 551 -15.74 -45.89 -24.22
CA ALA A 551 -17.09 -45.80 -24.74
C ALA A 551 -17.51 -47.05 -25.53
N LYS A 552 -16.59 -47.63 -26.33
CA LYS A 552 -16.84 -48.90 -27.04
C LYS A 552 -17.09 -50.07 -26.09
N LYS A 553 -16.29 -50.18 -25.02
CA LYS A 553 -16.47 -51.23 -23.99
C LYS A 553 -17.84 -51.11 -23.30
N VAL A 554 -18.29 -49.88 -23.05
CA VAL A 554 -19.64 -49.62 -22.51
C VAL A 554 -20.71 -50.11 -23.47
N VAL A 555 -20.60 -49.82 -24.77
CA VAL A 555 -21.57 -50.29 -25.78
C VAL A 555 -21.64 -51.83 -25.79
N GLU A 556 -20.48 -52.49 -25.77
CA GLU A 556 -20.37 -53.96 -25.78
C GLU A 556 -21.01 -54.60 -24.53
N ALA A 557 -20.88 -53.94 -23.37
CA ALA A 557 -21.38 -54.44 -22.09
C ALA A 557 -22.90 -54.23 -21.87
N LEU A 558 -23.48 -53.18 -22.47
CA LEU A 558 -24.91 -52.89 -22.32
C LEU A 558 -25.78 -53.91 -23.05
N ALA A 559 -26.90 -54.33 -22.44
CA ALA A 559 -27.96 -55.03 -23.17
C ALA A 559 -28.61 -54.10 -24.22
N PRO A 560 -29.22 -54.62 -25.32
CA PRO A 560 -30.06 -53.81 -26.20
C PRO A 560 -31.18 -53.12 -25.40
N GLY A 561 -31.30 -51.80 -25.52
CA GLY A 561 -32.21 -50.97 -24.70
C GLY A 561 -31.63 -50.51 -23.35
N GLY A 562 -30.48 -51.06 -22.93
CA GLY A 562 -29.80 -50.71 -21.68
C GLY A 562 -29.27 -49.27 -21.67
N SER A 563 -29.12 -48.72 -20.47
CA SER A 563 -28.72 -47.33 -20.24
C SER A 563 -27.30 -47.20 -19.67
N PHE A 564 -26.55 -46.22 -20.13
CA PHE A 564 -25.30 -45.77 -19.51
C PHE A 564 -25.48 -44.38 -18.93
N ILE A 565 -25.25 -44.21 -17.63
CA ILE A 565 -25.31 -42.91 -16.98
C ILE A 565 -23.89 -42.44 -16.64
N SER A 566 -23.57 -41.23 -17.08
CA SER A 566 -22.30 -40.58 -16.84
C SER A 566 -22.52 -39.22 -16.20
N ALA A 567 -21.75 -38.89 -15.16
CA ALA A 567 -21.88 -37.61 -14.46
C ALA A 567 -20.49 -36.99 -14.27
N HIS A 568 -20.30 -35.80 -14.85
CA HIS A 568 -19.01 -35.12 -14.87
C HIS A 568 -19.14 -33.60 -14.74
N ALA A 569 -18.11 -32.99 -14.16
CA ALA A 569 -17.97 -31.55 -14.02
C ALA A 569 -17.58 -30.81 -15.32
N PHE A 570 -18.17 -29.63 -15.54
CA PHE A 570 -17.71 -28.69 -16.56
C PHE A 570 -16.36 -28.12 -16.18
N VAL A 571 -15.43 -28.08 -17.14
CA VAL A 571 -14.09 -27.51 -16.95
C VAL A 571 -13.85 -26.43 -17.98
N LEU A 572 -13.08 -25.41 -17.60
CA LEU A 572 -12.79 -24.27 -18.47
C LEU A 572 -11.92 -24.65 -19.69
N ARG A 573 -11.26 -25.81 -19.66
CA ARG A 573 -10.52 -26.33 -20.82
C ARG A 573 -11.46 -26.67 -21.98
N ASP A 574 -12.66 -27.17 -21.69
CA ASP A 574 -13.64 -27.52 -22.72
C ASP A 574 -14.30 -26.26 -23.28
N ASN A 575 -14.72 -25.36 -22.40
CA ASN A 575 -15.34 -24.10 -22.76
C ASN A 575 -15.00 -23.01 -21.73
N PRO A 576 -14.15 -22.03 -22.08
CA PRO A 576 -13.74 -20.98 -21.16
C PRO A 576 -14.87 -19.98 -20.86
N GLU A 577 -15.89 -19.85 -21.71
CA GLU A 577 -16.97 -18.88 -21.53
C GLU A 577 -18.05 -19.34 -20.53
N ARG A 578 -18.04 -20.61 -20.14
CA ARG A 578 -18.99 -21.19 -19.18
C ARG A 578 -18.41 -21.19 -17.77
N THR A 579 -19.27 -21.08 -16.76
CA THR A 579 -18.92 -21.51 -15.40
C THR A 579 -18.32 -22.91 -15.43
N GLY A 580 -17.16 -23.08 -14.79
CA GLY A 580 -16.50 -24.38 -14.76
C GLY A 580 -15.28 -24.40 -13.87
N PHE A 581 -14.73 -25.59 -13.69
CA PHE A 581 -13.53 -25.83 -12.92
C PHE A 581 -12.27 -25.47 -13.73
N ASP A 582 -11.34 -24.76 -13.09
CA ASP A 582 -10.02 -24.42 -13.64
C ASP A 582 -9.06 -25.62 -13.49
N TRP A 583 -9.38 -26.71 -14.18
CA TRP A 583 -8.61 -27.95 -14.24
C TRP A 583 -7.87 -28.07 -15.57
N ASN A 584 -6.78 -28.85 -15.56
CA ASN A 584 -5.96 -29.06 -16.75
C ASN A 584 -6.35 -30.27 -17.61
N THR A 585 -7.44 -30.96 -17.27
CA THR A 585 -7.99 -32.12 -18.00
C THR A 585 -9.14 -31.68 -18.92
N PHE A 586 -9.56 -32.55 -19.84
CA PHE A 586 -10.88 -32.38 -20.49
C PHE A 586 -11.98 -32.67 -19.45
N GLY A 587 -13.19 -32.18 -19.69
CA GLY A 587 -14.30 -32.33 -18.74
C GLY A 587 -15.58 -32.82 -19.40
N ALA A 588 -16.71 -32.46 -18.78
CA ALA A 588 -17.99 -33.07 -19.10
C ALA A 588 -18.48 -32.79 -20.52
N GLN A 589 -18.11 -31.66 -21.13
CA GLN A 589 -18.53 -31.37 -22.49
C GLN A 589 -17.80 -32.29 -23.48
N ALA A 590 -16.47 -32.36 -23.39
CA ALA A 590 -15.69 -33.27 -24.22
C ALA A 590 -16.08 -34.73 -24.00
N ILE A 591 -16.42 -35.10 -22.75
CA ILE A 591 -16.89 -36.44 -22.41
C ILE A 591 -18.20 -36.76 -23.12
N ALA A 592 -19.21 -35.91 -22.96
CA ALA A 592 -20.52 -36.11 -23.55
C ALA A 592 -20.48 -36.16 -25.08
N GLU A 593 -19.70 -35.27 -25.71
CA GLU A 593 -19.51 -35.24 -27.17
C GLU A 593 -18.83 -36.53 -27.67
N THR A 594 -17.84 -37.04 -26.95
CA THR A 594 -17.15 -38.30 -27.30
C THR A 594 -18.09 -39.51 -27.16
N LEU A 595 -18.89 -39.56 -26.10
CA LEU A 595 -19.88 -40.62 -25.88
C LEU A 595 -20.99 -40.56 -26.94
N ALA A 596 -21.52 -39.38 -27.26
CA ALA A 596 -22.55 -39.19 -28.28
C ALA A 596 -22.07 -39.51 -29.70
N ALA A 597 -20.77 -39.32 -29.98
CA ALA A 597 -20.16 -39.68 -31.24
C ALA A 597 -19.84 -41.19 -31.36
N THR A 598 -20.04 -41.97 -30.29
CA THR A 598 -19.76 -43.41 -30.28
C THR A 598 -20.92 -44.18 -30.89
N GLU A 599 -20.65 -44.91 -31.97
CA GLU A 599 -21.66 -45.76 -32.63
C GLU A 599 -22.29 -46.75 -31.64
N GLY A 600 -23.62 -46.79 -31.62
CA GLY A 600 -24.39 -47.66 -30.73
C GLY A 600 -24.84 -47.02 -29.42
N LEU A 601 -24.39 -45.81 -29.09
CA LEU A 601 -24.93 -44.99 -27.99
C LEU A 601 -25.67 -43.78 -28.54
N VAL A 602 -26.83 -43.49 -27.96
CA VAL A 602 -27.57 -42.26 -28.21
C VAL A 602 -27.83 -41.54 -26.90
N LEU A 603 -27.63 -40.23 -26.86
CA LEU A 603 -28.02 -39.43 -25.70
C LEU A 603 -29.55 -39.42 -25.63
N ASP A 604 -30.10 -39.83 -24.48
CA ASP A 604 -31.53 -39.93 -24.25
C ASP A 604 -32.03 -38.80 -23.33
N GLN A 605 -31.32 -38.56 -22.23
CA GLN A 605 -31.65 -37.49 -21.28
C GLN A 605 -30.38 -36.87 -20.69
N SER A 606 -30.42 -35.59 -20.34
CA SER A 606 -29.34 -34.87 -19.66
C SER A 606 -29.91 -33.94 -18.59
N ILE A 607 -29.37 -34.01 -17.37
CA ILE A 607 -29.58 -33.00 -16.33
C ILE A 607 -28.32 -32.14 -16.28
N GLN A 608 -28.44 -30.84 -16.52
CA GLN A 608 -27.31 -29.91 -16.54
C GLN A 608 -27.45 -28.83 -15.49
N THR A 609 -26.36 -28.58 -14.77
CA THR A 609 -26.22 -27.50 -13.80
C THR A 609 -25.21 -26.45 -14.25
N GLU A 610 -24.89 -25.51 -13.37
CA GLU A 610 -23.80 -24.57 -13.55
C GLU A 610 -22.43 -25.26 -13.57
N LEU A 611 -22.27 -26.39 -12.87
CA LEU A 611 -20.96 -27.02 -12.63
C LEU A 611 -20.79 -28.42 -13.18
N TYR A 612 -21.87 -29.15 -13.44
CA TYR A 612 -21.80 -30.53 -13.92
C TYR A 612 -22.98 -30.87 -14.81
N ARG A 613 -22.84 -31.96 -15.55
CA ARG A 613 -23.95 -32.59 -16.25
C ARG A 613 -24.00 -34.08 -15.94
N ILE A 614 -25.21 -34.62 -15.98
CA ILE A 614 -25.50 -36.03 -15.82
C ILE A 614 -26.24 -36.46 -17.06
N ASP A 615 -25.63 -37.36 -17.84
CA ASP A 615 -26.14 -37.81 -19.11
C ASP A 615 -26.55 -39.28 -19.02
N ARG A 616 -27.78 -39.58 -19.42
CA ARG A 616 -28.23 -40.94 -19.71
C ARG A 616 -28.12 -41.18 -21.21
N PHE A 617 -27.20 -42.05 -21.59
CA PHE A 617 -27.11 -42.63 -22.92
C PHE A 617 -27.86 -43.96 -22.95
N ARG A 618 -28.34 -44.35 -24.13
CA ARG A 618 -29.03 -45.62 -24.34
C ARG A 618 -28.42 -46.37 -25.51
N ARG A 619 -28.31 -47.69 -25.37
CA ARG A 619 -28.01 -48.59 -26.49
C ARG A 619 -29.29 -48.87 -27.25
N LEU A 620 -29.38 -48.48 -28.52
CA LEU A 620 -30.58 -48.73 -29.33
C LEU A 620 -30.82 -50.22 -29.53
N SER A 621 -32.09 -50.65 -29.44
CA SER A 621 -32.48 -51.98 -29.87
C SER A 621 -32.48 -52.09 -31.40
N PRO A 622 -32.33 -53.30 -31.98
CA PRO A 622 -32.40 -53.47 -33.43
C PRO A 622 -33.70 -52.89 -34.02
N GLY A 623 -33.57 -51.94 -34.96
CA GLY A 623 -34.71 -51.29 -35.63
C GLY A 623 -35.33 -50.10 -34.87
N GLU A 624 -34.79 -49.76 -33.70
CA GLU A 624 -35.23 -48.60 -32.93
C GLU A 624 -34.59 -47.31 -33.45
N VAL A 625 -35.36 -46.22 -33.48
CA VAL A 625 -34.91 -44.91 -33.96
C VAL A 625 -34.59 -44.02 -32.77
N ALA A 626 -33.46 -43.31 -32.84
CA ALA A 626 -33.06 -42.33 -31.84
C ALA A 626 -34.09 -41.19 -31.75
N THR A 627 -34.52 -40.85 -30.54
CA THR A 627 -35.34 -39.67 -30.26
C THR A 627 -34.44 -38.47 -29.96
N GLU A 628 -35.00 -37.26 -30.04
CA GLU A 628 -34.28 -36.07 -29.56
C GLU A 628 -34.04 -36.16 -28.04
N PRO A 629 -32.83 -35.80 -27.56
CA PRO A 629 -32.51 -35.88 -26.15
C PRO A 629 -33.29 -34.84 -25.34
N MET A 630 -33.81 -35.24 -24.18
CA MET A 630 -34.42 -34.32 -23.23
C MET A 630 -33.33 -33.68 -22.35
N ILE A 631 -33.23 -32.35 -22.34
CA ILE A 631 -32.22 -31.61 -21.58
C ILE A 631 -32.91 -30.75 -20.53
N ASP A 632 -32.68 -31.10 -19.26
CA ASP A 632 -33.20 -30.38 -18.09
C ASP A 632 -32.09 -29.50 -17.51
N HIS A 633 -32.33 -28.18 -17.44
CA HIS A 633 -31.44 -27.25 -16.77
C HIS A 633 -31.92 -26.98 -15.35
N VAL A 634 -31.12 -27.37 -14.36
CA VAL A 634 -31.46 -27.22 -12.93
C VAL A 634 -30.33 -26.53 -12.17
N PRO A 635 -30.64 -25.59 -11.25
CA PRO A 635 -29.62 -24.93 -10.46
C PRO A 635 -29.13 -25.82 -9.31
N ILE A 636 -27.87 -25.68 -8.93
CA ILE A 636 -27.34 -26.27 -7.69
C ILE A 636 -27.88 -25.50 -6.49
N ARG A 637 -28.50 -26.19 -5.53
CA ARG A 637 -29.05 -25.58 -4.30
C ARG A 637 -28.14 -25.72 -3.09
N ALA A 638 -27.31 -26.75 -3.10
CA ALA A 638 -26.39 -27.08 -2.04
C ALA A 638 -25.33 -25.99 -1.87
N ARG A 639 -24.92 -25.79 -0.61
CA ARG A 639 -23.82 -24.88 -0.31
C ARG A 639 -22.52 -25.49 -0.82
N ILE A 640 -21.83 -24.74 -1.67
CA ILE A 640 -20.51 -25.12 -2.16
C ILE A 640 -19.47 -24.74 -1.11
N GLU A 641 -18.72 -25.73 -0.64
CA GLU A 641 -17.64 -25.52 0.32
C GLU A 641 -16.47 -24.77 -0.31
N ILE A 642 -15.74 -24.00 0.51
CA ILE A 642 -14.65 -23.14 0.04
C ILE A 642 -13.55 -23.90 -0.72
N GLY A 643 -13.31 -25.17 -0.34
CA GLY A 643 -12.32 -26.04 -0.98
C GLY A 643 -12.66 -26.37 -2.43
N VAL A 644 -13.96 -26.47 -2.75
CA VAL A 644 -14.50 -26.66 -4.10
C VAL A 644 -14.62 -25.32 -4.80
N ALA A 645 -15.19 -24.30 -4.13
CA ALA A 645 -15.42 -22.96 -4.68
C ALA A 645 -14.16 -22.35 -5.31
N ARG A 646 -13.00 -22.46 -4.64
CA ARG A 646 -11.72 -21.93 -5.15
C ARG A 646 -11.29 -22.52 -6.51
N LYS A 647 -11.81 -23.69 -6.88
CA LYS A 647 -11.50 -24.34 -8.16
C LYS A 647 -12.45 -23.91 -9.27
N ILE A 648 -13.49 -23.14 -8.96
CA ILE A 648 -14.51 -22.68 -9.90
C ILE A 648 -14.18 -21.27 -10.38
N VAL A 649 -14.46 -21.00 -11.64
CA VAL A 649 -14.57 -19.63 -12.17
C VAL A 649 -16.02 -19.41 -12.59
N TRP A 650 -16.74 -18.63 -11.80
CA TRP A 650 -18.15 -18.31 -12.05
C TRP A 650 -18.30 -17.37 -13.23
N GLY A 651 -19.19 -17.70 -14.17
CA GLY A 651 -19.42 -16.92 -15.39
C GLY A 651 -18.35 -17.08 -16.47
N GLY A 652 -17.42 -18.02 -16.30
CA GLY A 652 -16.34 -18.29 -17.24
C GLY A 652 -15.10 -17.43 -17.06
N ALA A 653 -14.02 -17.84 -17.71
CA ALA A 653 -12.74 -17.14 -17.76
C ALA A 653 -12.58 -16.35 -19.07
N ARG A 654 -12.21 -15.08 -18.94
CA ARG A 654 -11.72 -14.26 -20.06
C ARG A 654 -10.27 -14.58 -20.40
N ALA A 655 -9.49 -14.99 -19.40
CA ALA A 655 -8.13 -15.46 -19.58
C ALA A 655 -7.78 -16.53 -18.53
N LEU A 656 -7.27 -17.68 -18.97
CA LEU A 656 -6.86 -18.75 -18.06
C LEU A 656 -5.48 -18.45 -17.46
N ARG A 657 -5.33 -18.66 -16.15
CA ARG A 657 -4.05 -18.46 -15.43
C ARG A 657 -2.89 -19.20 -16.10
N ARG A 658 -3.12 -20.44 -16.57
CA ARG A 658 -2.10 -21.25 -17.26
C ARG A 658 -1.62 -20.64 -18.57
N ASP A 659 -2.52 -19.99 -19.31
CA ASP A 659 -2.22 -19.46 -20.64
C ASP A 659 -1.48 -18.13 -20.50
N VAL A 660 -1.91 -17.25 -19.59
CA VAL A 660 -1.21 -16.01 -19.29
C VAL A 660 0.15 -16.26 -18.65
N ALA A 661 0.30 -17.27 -17.78
CA ALA A 661 1.61 -17.62 -17.21
C ALA A 661 2.62 -18.08 -18.28
N ARG A 662 2.16 -18.78 -19.32
CA ARG A 662 3.00 -19.22 -20.44
C ARG A 662 3.36 -18.10 -21.41
N SER A 663 2.42 -17.19 -21.66
CA SER A 663 2.53 -16.20 -22.74
C SER A 663 2.92 -14.78 -22.29
N GLU A 664 2.68 -14.42 -21.03
CA GLU A 664 2.88 -13.05 -20.54
C GLU A 664 4.07 -12.93 -19.59
N ARG A 665 4.87 -11.87 -19.80
CA ARG A 665 5.90 -11.38 -18.89
C ARG A 665 5.67 -9.89 -18.69
N ARG A 666 5.64 -9.43 -17.44
CA ARG A 666 5.28 -8.05 -17.08
C ARG A 666 6.40 -7.37 -16.32
N GLN A 667 6.55 -6.07 -16.53
CA GLN A 667 7.50 -5.23 -15.80
C GLN A 667 6.90 -4.60 -14.54
N ARG A 668 5.57 -4.65 -14.43
CA ARG A 668 4.82 -4.01 -13.35
C ARG A 668 3.56 -4.78 -13.00
N ILE A 669 3.09 -4.57 -11.78
CA ILE A 669 1.92 -5.24 -11.22
C ILE A 669 1.03 -4.27 -10.44
N PRO A 670 -0.27 -4.57 -10.33
CA PRO A 670 -1.12 -3.87 -9.38
C PRO A 670 -0.81 -4.31 -7.94
N VAL A 671 -0.62 -3.32 -7.06
CA VAL A 671 -0.62 -3.49 -5.60
C VAL A 671 -1.84 -2.77 -5.06
N LEU A 672 -2.87 -3.53 -4.67
CA LEU A 672 -4.18 -3.00 -4.30
C LEU A 672 -4.25 -2.72 -2.80
N MET A 673 -4.69 -1.52 -2.41
CA MET A 673 -4.85 -1.10 -1.01
C MET A 673 -6.33 -0.97 -0.66
N TYR A 674 -6.81 -1.90 0.14
CA TYR A 674 -8.14 -1.92 0.75
C TYR A 674 -8.06 -1.57 2.24
N HIS A 675 -9.21 -1.26 2.84
CA HIS A 675 -9.35 -1.00 4.27
C HIS A 675 -10.53 -1.82 4.80
N SER A 676 -11.72 -1.24 4.85
CA SER A 676 -12.92 -1.83 5.45
C SER A 676 -13.80 -2.50 4.39
N ILE A 677 -14.27 -3.74 4.66
CA ILE A 677 -15.29 -4.42 3.85
C ILE A 677 -16.58 -4.54 4.64
N ALA A 678 -17.56 -3.66 4.40
CA ALA A 678 -18.82 -3.64 5.15
C ALA A 678 -19.94 -2.99 4.33
N GLU A 679 -21.19 -3.40 4.57
CA GLU A 679 -22.37 -2.83 3.91
C GLU A 679 -22.53 -1.34 4.25
N ASP A 680 -22.46 -1.02 5.54
CA ASP A 680 -22.77 0.30 6.07
C ASP A 680 -21.66 0.85 6.98
N GLY A 681 -21.74 2.14 7.28
CA GLY A 681 -20.86 2.85 8.21
C GLY A 681 -20.87 4.36 7.97
N PRO A 682 -20.03 5.13 8.68
CA PRO A 682 -20.05 6.58 8.58
C PRO A 682 -19.75 7.09 7.16
N ALA A 683 -20.45 8.13 6.74
CA ALA A 683 -20.31 8.72 5.40
C ALA A 683 -18.90 9.29 5.16
N ALA A 684 -18.27 9.86 6.19
CA ALA A 684 -16.90 10.37 6.13
C ALA A 684 -15.86 9.28 5.78
N LEU A 685 -16.18 8.02 6.06
CA LEU A 685 -15.31 6.86 5.80
C LEU A 685 -15.72 6.09 4.53
N ALA A 686 -16.68 6.57 3.74
CA ALA A 686 -17.16 5.87 2.54
C ALA A 686 -16.05 5.58 1.51
N ARG A 687 -15.07 6.49 1.40
CA ARG A 687 -13.87 6.29 0.56
C ARG A 687 -13.11 5.02 0.92
N PHE A 688 -13.05 4.65 2.21
CA PHE A 688 -12.26 3.53 2.73
C PHE A 688 -13.12 2.28 2.99
N ARG A 689 -14.41 2.28 2.62
CA ARG A 689 -15.34 1.17 2.88
C ARG A 689 -15.92 0.63 1.58
N CYS A 690 -15.49 -0.56 1.18
CA CYS A 690 -16.08 -1.28 0.06
C CYS A 690 -17.19 -2.22 0.56
N THR A 691 -18.30 -2.35 -0.17
CA THR A 691 -19.33 -3.34 0.20
C THR A 691 -18.85 -4.76 -0.11
N PRO A 692 -19.31 -5.79 0.63
CA PRO A 692 -19.03 -7.19 0.32
C PRO A 692 -19.38 -7.57 -1.12
N ALA A 693 -20.51 -7.08 -1.65
CA ALA A 693 -20.95 -7.36 -3.02
C ALA A 693 -20.00 -6.78 -4.08
N LEU A 694 -19.55 -5.52 -3.89
CA LEU A 694 -18.59 -4.89 -4.80
C LEU A 694 -17.23 -5.60 -4.72
N PHE A 695 -16.75 -5.90 -3.50
CA PHE A 695 -15.50 -6.64 -3.30
C PHE A 695 -15.55 -8.02 -3.96
N GLY A 696 -16.65 -8.76 -3.79
CA GLY A 696 -16.88 -10.05 -4.45
C GLY A 696 -16.81 -9.95 -5.97
N SER A 697 -17.40 -8.91 -6.55
CA SER A 697 -17.35 -8.67 -7.99
C SER A 697 -15.94 -8.35 -8.48
N GLN A 698 -15.15 -7.60 -7.70
CA GLN A 698 -13.74 -7.31 -8.01
C GLN A 698 -12.88 -8.58 -7.97
N MET A 699 -13.04 -9.42 -6.95
CA MET A 699 -12.28 -10.67 -6.82
C MET A 699 -12.65 -11.68 -7.91
N ALA A 700 -13.94 -11.80 -8.23
CA ALA A 700 -14.42 -12.63 -9.33
C ALA A 700 -13.85 -12.15 -10.68
N TRP A 701 -13.82 -10.83 -10.90
CA TRP A 701 -13.22 -10.26 -12.10
C TRP A 701 -11.71 -10.56 -12.19
N LEU A 702 -10.95 -10.38 -11.11
CA LEU A 702 -9.53 -10.74 -11.08
C LEU A 702 -9.34 -12.23 -11.43
N ARG A 703 -10.12 -13.12 -10.81
CA ARG A 703 -10.07 -14.56 -11.05
C ARG A 703 -10.37 -14.93 -12.51
N ALA A 704 -11.43 -14.36 -13.08
CA ALA A 704 -11.83 -14.59 -14.47
C ALA A 704 -10.83 -14.04 -15.51
N ASN A 705 -10.04 -13.02 -15.14
CA ASN A 705 -9.03 -12.41 -16.02
C ASN A 705 -7.61 -12.95 -15.80
N GLY A 706 -7.48 -14.11 -15.15
CA GLY A 706 -6.21 -14.82 -15.04
C GLY A 706 -5.25 -14.26 -13.98
N PHE A 707 -5.73 -13.40 -13.07
CA PHE A 707 -4.90 -12.87 -11.99
C PHE A 707 -4.65 -13.91 -10.90
N HIS A 708 -3.46 -13.90 -10.32
CA HIS A 708 -3.11 -14.70 -9.14
C HIS A 708 -2.48 -13.83 -8.06
N ALA A 709 -2.81 -14.12 -6.80
CA ALA A 709 -2.28 -13.35 -5.67
C ALA A 709 -0.82 -13.73 -5.37
N ILE A 710 0.01 -12.73 -5.05
CA ILE A 710 1.37 -12.90 -4.54
C ILE A 710 1.54 -12.20 -3.19
N SER A 711 2.61 -12.52 -2.44
CA SER A 711 2.99 -11.81 -1.21
C SER A 711 3.98 -10.67 -1.47
N SER A 712 4.13 -9.76 -0.50
CA SER A 712 5.18 -8.73 -0.52
C SER A 712 6.59 -9.32 -0.66
N GLU A 713 6.85 -10.49 -0.08
CA GLU A 713 8.14 -11.20 -0.18
C GLU A 713 8.41 -11.71 -1.60
N GLN A 714 7.38 -12.20 -2.31
CA GLN A 714 7.51 -12.61 -3.72
C GLN A 714 7.72 -11.40 -4.64
N LEU A 715 7.06 -10.27 -4.34
CA LEU A 715 7.28 -9.00 -5.03
C LEU A 715 8.71 -8.50 -4.84
N GLU A 716 9.20 -8.46 -3.59
CA GLU A 716 10.58 -8.11 -3.27
C GLU A 716 11.59 -8.99 -3.98
N GLY A 717 11.39 -10.32 -3.96
CA GLY A 717 12.22 -11.26 -4.68
C GLY A 717 12.28 -10.98 -6.19
N SER A 718 11.18 -10.54 -6.81
CA SER A 718 11.16 -10.21 -8.24
C SER A 718 11.93 -8.92 -8.53
N ILE A 719 11.75 -7.89 -7.69
CA ILE A 719 12.42 -6.58 -7.81
C ILE A 719 13.93 -6.73 -7.61
N VAL A 720 14.36 -7.34 -6.50
CA VAL A 720 15.78 -7.50 -6.15
C VAL A 720 16.53 -8.31 -7.21
N ASN A 721 15.90 -9.36 -7.75
CA ASN A 721 16.52 -10.21 -8.77
C ASN A 721 16.30 -9.69 -10.21
N ARG A 722 15.62 -8.54 -10.38
CA ARG A 722 15.22 -7.96 -11.67
C ARG A 722 14.57 -8.98 -12.61
N GLN A 723 13.69 -9.81 -12.05
CA GLN A 723 12.98 -10.85 -12.80
C GLN A 723 11.60 -10.34 -13.22
N PRO A 724 11.28 -10.36 -14.54
CA PRO A 724 9.94 -10.04 -14.99
C PRO A 724 8.88 -10.92 -14.34
N PHE A 725 7.75 -10.31 -14.01
CA PHE A 725 6.62 -11.01 -13.42
C PHE A 725 5.97 -11.98 -14.41
N VAL A 726 5.72 -13.22 -14.00
CA VAL A 726 5.12 -14.26 -14.84
C VAL A 726 3.60 -14.17 -14.80
N GLY A 727 2.94 -14.07 -15.96
CA GLY A 727 1.48 -13.98 -16.03
C GLY A 727 0.94 -12.65 -15.50
N ARG A 728 -0.10 -12.72 -14.65
CA ARG A 728 -0.80 -11.56 -14.08
C ARG A 728 -0.81 -11.60 -12.54
N PRO A 729 0.32 -11.36 -11.87
CA PRO A 729 0.33 -11.29 -10.42
C PRO A 729 -0.37 -10.02 -9.92
N VAL A 730 -0.97 -10.11 -8.74
CA VAL A 730 -1.54 -8.98 -8.00
C VAL A 730 -1.19 -9.15 -6.52
N LEU A 731 -0.75 -8.06 -5.88
CA LEU A 731 -0.62 -8.02 -4.42
C LEU A 731 -1.87 -7.34 -3.86
N ILE A 732 -2.62 -8.04 -3.03
CA ILE A 732 -3.84 -7.52 -2.39
C ILE A 732 -3.52 -7.23 -0.93
N THR A 733 -3.64 -5.97 -0.54
CA THR A 733 -3.33 -5.50 0.82
C THR A 733 -4.55 -4.92 1.51
N PHE A 734 -4.62 -5.11 2.83
CA PHE A 734 -5.61 -4.48 3.71
C PHE A 734 -4.88 -3.75 4.83
N ASP A 735 -5.19 -2.47 5.02
CA ASP A 735 -4.66 -1.70 6.14
C ASP A 735 -5.55 -1.86 7.40
N ASP A 736 -5.04 -1.39 8.53
CA ASP A 736 -5.71 -1.27 9.84
C ASP A 736 -6.01 -2.55 10.62
N GLY A 737 -6.24 -3.69 9.96
CA GLY A 737 -6.53 -4.96 10.66
C GLY A 737 -7.97 -5.09 11.17
N PHE A 738 -8.94 -4.51 10.44
CA PHE A 738 -10.37 -4.58 10.79
C PHE A 738 -10.91 -6.01 10.89
N GLN A 739 -11.81 -6.24 11.85
CA GLN A 739 -12.50 -7.53 12.01
C GLN A 739 -13.31 -7.93 10.77
N ASN A 740 -13.85 -6.96 10.04
CA ASN A 740 -14.64 -7.22 8.84
C ASN A 740 -13.83 -7.79 7.66
N PHE A 741 -12.49 -7.73 7.69
CA PHE A 741 -11.65 -8.52 6.81
C PHE A 741 -11.90 -10.02 7.03
N ALA A 742 -11.90 -10.47 8.29
CA ALA A 742 -12.13 -11.87 8.65
C ALA A 742 -13.55 -12.34 8.29
N ASP A 743 -14.53 -11.46 8.48
CA ASP A 743 -15.95 -11.79 8.35
C ASP A 743 -16.43 -11.78 6.90
N HIS A 744 -15.89 -10.88 6.07
CA HIS A 744 -16.41 -10.65 4.71
C HIS A 744 -15.34 -10.79 3.60
N ALA A 745 -14.15 -10.23 3.80
CA ALA A 745 -13.12 -10.23 2.76
C ALA A 745 -12.47 -11.61 2.58
N TRP A 746 -12.07 -12.24 3.69
CA TRP A 746 -11.30 -13.47 3.67
C TRP A 746 -12.04 -14.67 3.05
N PRO A 747 -13.33 -14.94 3.38
CA PRO A 747 -14.09 -15.98 2.70
C PRO A 747 -14.17 -15.74 1.19
N THR A 748 -14.35 -14.48 0.77
CA THR A 748 -14.45 -14.10 -0.65
C THR A 748 -13.14 -14.29 -1.41
N LEU A 749 -12.01 -13.90 -0.82
CA LEU A 749 -10.67 -14.14 -1.38
C LEU A 749 -10.42 -15.63 -1.58
N ARG A 750 -10.68 -16.43 -0.54
CA ARG A 750 -10.51 -17.89 -0.58
C ARG A 750 -11.39 -18.56 -1.62
N ALA A 751 -12.63 -18.09 -1.79
CA ALA A 751 -13.55 -18.61 -2.80
C ALA A 751 -13.07 -18.34 -4.23
N ASN A 752 -12.22 -17.34 -4.43
CA ASN A 752 -11.64 -16.96 -5.72
C ASN A 752 -10.20 -17.46 -5.90
N ASP A 753 -9.70 -18.33 -5.00
CA ASP A 753 -8.30 -18.79 -5.01
C ASP A 753 -7.31 -17.62 -5.01
N LEU A 754 -7.58 -16.65 -4.15
CA LEU A 754 -6.76 -15.48 -3.86
C LEU A 754 -6.39 -15.47 -2.36
N THR A 755 -5.33 -14.73 -2.05
CA THR A 755 -4.91 -14.42 -0.69
C THR A 755 -4.62 -12.91 -0.59
N ALA A 756 -4.36 -12.43 0.62
CA ALA A 756 -4.04 -11.03 0.88
C ALA A 756 -3.06 -10.90 2.05
N GLU A 757 -2.48 -9.71 2.16
CA GLU A 757 -1.62 -9.29 3.26
C GLU A 757 -2.31 -8.19 4.08
N VAL A 758 -2.44 -8.39 5.39
CA VAL A 758 -3.13 -7.44 6.27
C VAL A 758 -2.13 -6.75 7.20
N PHE A 759 -2.10 -5.42 7.20
CA PHE A 759 -1.24 -4.63 8.07
C PHE A 759 -1.94 -4.34 9.40
N LEU A 760 -1.38 -4.84 10.51
CA LEU A 760 -2.00 -4.79 11.84
C LEU A 760 -1.48 -3.62 12.69
N VAL A 761 -2.38 -2.96 13.41
CA VAL A 761 -2.03 -2.04 14.51
C VAL A 761 -1.92 -2.83 15.81
N THR A 762 -0.70 -3.24 16.18
CA THR A 762 -0.53 -4.34 17.16
C THR A 762 -0.98 -4.02 18.58
N ASP A 763 -0.84 -2.77 19.04
CA ASP A 763 -1.23 -2.40 20.41
C ASP A 763 -2.76 -2.21 20.55
N LEU A 764 -3.50 -2.30 19.43
CA LEU A 764 -4.97 -2.19 19.39
C LEU A 764 -5.66 -3.47 18.86
N VAL A 765 -4.92 -4.56 18.69
CA VAL A 765 -5.50 -5.87 18.36
C VAL A 765 -6.49 -6.30 19.44
N GLY A 766 -7.70 -6.67 19.03
CA GLY A 766 -8.83 -6.97 19.91
C GLY A 766 -9.64 -5.76 20.39
N GLU A 767 -9.24 -4.54 20.02
CA GLU A 767 -9.90 -3.29 20.41
C GLU A 767 -10.70 -2.70 19.23
N SER A 768 -10.61 -1.40 19.00
CA SER A 768 -11.28 -0.70 17.89
C SER A 768 -10.41 0.45 17.37
N ALA A 769 -10.63 0.83 16.12
CA ALA A 769 -9.93 1.91 15.42
C ALA A 769 -10.28 3.29 16.00
N GLN A 770 -9.64 3.66 17.11
CA GLN A 770 -9.91 4.92 17.82
C GLN A 770 -9.67 6.17 16.94
N TRP A 771 -8.87 6.05 15.88
CA TRP A 771 -8.67 7.13 14.91
C TRP A 771 -9.91 7.44 14.04
N ASP A 772 -10.91 6.57 14.03
CA ASP A 772 -12.19 6.80 13.35
C ASP A 772 -13.16 7.66 14.19
N ALA A 773 -12.88 7.90 15.49
CA ALA A 773 -13.83 8.48 16.44
C ALA A 773 -14.41 9.84 16.01
N ASP A 774 -13.60 10.68 15.34
CA ASP A 774 -14.04 11.98 14.82
C ASP A 774 -14.95 11.85 13.57
N SER A 775 -14.92 10.69 12.91
CA SER A 775 -15.68 10.39 11.70
C SER A 775 -16.93 9.52 11.96
N GLY A 776 -16.98 8.84 13.11
CA GLY A 776 -18.11 8.01 13.54
C GLY A 776 -17.68 6.95 14.57
N PRO A 777 -18.54 5.94 14.85
CA PRO A 777 -18.18 4.86 15.77
C PRO A 777 -16.91 4.11 15.32
N PRO A 778 -15.93 3.89 16.21
CA PRO A 778 -14.71 3.14 15.90
C PRO A 778 -15.00 1.75 15.33
N THR A 779 -14.33 1.41 14.23
CA THR A 779 -14.47 0.09 13.59
C THR A 779 -13.74 -0.98 14.42
N PRO A 780 -14.35 -2.15 14.73
CA PRO A 780 -13.69 -3.22 15.46
C PRO A 780 -12.46 -3.78 14.76
N LEU A 781 -11.40 -4.06 15.53
CA LEU A 781 -10.16 -4.68 15.05
C LEU A 781 -10.13 -6.17 15.36
N MET A 782 -9.43 -6.95 14.54
CA MET A 782 -9.26 -8.38 14.79
C MET A 782 -8.56 -8.63 16.13
N ASP A 783 -8.96 -9.68 16.83
CA ASP A 783 -8.24 -10.20 17.99
C ASP A 783 -7.11 -11.16 17.57
N ALA A 784 -6.21 -11.46 18.52
CA ALA A 784 -5.07 -12.34 18.28
C ALA A 784 -5.48 -13.76 17.85
N ARG A 785 -6.64 -14.25 18.31
CA ARG A 785 -7.18 -15.57 17.92
C ARG A 785 -7.57 -15.58 16.44
N THR A 786 -8.21 -14.52 15.97
CA THR A 786 -8.59 -14.33 14.57
C THR A 786 -7.34 -14.24 13.69
N VAL A 787 -6.33 -13.45 14.09
CA VAL A 787 -5.04 -13.36 13.37
C VAL A 787 -4.38 -14.74 13.24
N ARG A 788 -4.24 -15.50 14.34
CA ARG A 788 -3.69 -16.88 14.33
C ARG A 788 -4.42 -17.80 13.37
N ARG A 789 -5.75 -17.81 13.44
CA ARG A 789 -6.61 -18.66 12.60
C ARG A 789 -6.40 -18.33 11.12
N LEU A 790 -6.49 -17.05 10.76
CA LEU A 790 -6.35 -16.61 9.37
C LEU A 790 -4.93 -16.85 8.81
N ALA A 791 -3.89 -16.71 9.64
CA ALA A 791 -2.53 -17.04 9.25
C ALA A 791 -2.37 -18.54 8.95
N GLY A 792 -2.99 -19.41 9.76
CA GLY A 792 -3.07 -20.85 9.51
C GLY A 792 -3.88 -21.22 8.27
N GLU A 793 -4.85 -20.38 7.90
CA GLU A 793 -5.66 -20.53 6.69
C GLU A 793 -4.99 -19.97 5.41
N GLY A 794 -3.89 -19.23 5.53
CA GLY A 794 -3.07 -18.75 4.41
C GLY A 794 -3.06 -17.24 4.17
N ALA A 795 -3.63 -16.42 5.07
CA ALA A 795 -3.47 -14.97 5.03
C ALA A 795 -2.06 -14.56 5.48
N PHE A 796 -1.54 -13.47 4.92
CA PHE A 796 -0.28 -12.86 5.35
C PHE A 796 -0.57 -11.66 6.26
N PHE A 797 0.36 -11.37 7.17
CA PHE A 797 0.23 -10.24 8.08
C PHE A 797 1.53 -9.44 8.12
N GLY A 798 1.39 -8.12 8.02
CA GLY A 798 2.46 -7.14 8.12
C GLY A 798 2.16 -6.11 9.21
N SER A 799 3.10 -5.19 9.43
CA SER A 799 2.96 -4.15 10.46
C SER A 799 2.27 -2.90 9.91
N HIS A 800 1.25 -2.40 10.63
CA HIS A 800 0.76 -1.02 10.49
C HIS A 800 1.24 -0.15 11.65
N LEU A 801 2.45 -0.45 12.14
CA LEU A 801 3.05 0.02 13.38
C LEU A 801 2.28 -0.41 14.63
N ALA A 802 2.77 -0.04 15.80
CA ALA A 802 2.21 -0.51 17.05
C ALA A 802 0.95 0.28 17.41
N THR A 803 1.00 1.61 17.29
CA THR A 803 -0.05 2.50 17.82
C THR A 803 -0.79 3.33 16.76
N HIS A 804 -0.55 3.06 15.45
CA HIS A 804 -1.13 3.81 14.32
C HIS A 804 -0.72 5.30 14.24
N ARG A 805 0.31 5.72 14.98
CA ARG A 805 0.75 7.12 14.97
C ARG A 805 1.48 7.47 13.67
N ALA A 806 1.24 8.68 13.17
CA ALA A 806 1.99 9.22 12.06
C ALA A 806 3.47 9.41 12.44
N ILE A 807 4.37 8.91 11.58
CA ILE A 807 5.80 8.76 11.90
C ILE A 807 6.57 10.09 11.86
N ASP A 808 6.08 11.07 11.10
CA ASP A 808 6.71 12.38 10.86
C ASP A 808 6.82 13.25 12.12
N GLY A 809 6.09 12.91 13.18
CA GLY A 809 6.16 13.58 14.49
C GLY A 809 6.70 12.71 15.63
N LEU A 810 7.20 11.50 15.35
CA LEU A 810 7.84 10.65 16.36
C LEU A 810 9.32 11.00 16.52
N ALA A 811 9.90 10.76 17.70
CA ALA A 811 11.35 10.69 17.83
C ALA A 811 11.88 9.43 17.14
N SER A 812 13.14 9.41 16.72
CA SER A 812 13.72 8.24 16.04
C SER A 812 13.72 6.98 16.93
N SER A 813 13.87 7.14 18.25
CA SER A 813 13.74 6.04 19.22
C SER A 813 12.32 5.50 19.32
N ASP A 814 11.31 6.38 19.30
CA ASP A 814 9.91 5.98 19.37
C ASP A 814 9.51 5.26 18.08
N LEU A 815 9.97 5.75 16.92
CA LEU A 815 9.76 5.10 15.64
C LEU A 815 10.40 3.70 15.59
N ALA A 816 11.63 3.56 16.08
CA ALA A 816 12.28 2.25 16.20
C ALA A 816 11.51 1.30 17.14
N ALA A 817 10.99 1.82 18.26
CA ALA A 817 10.17 1.04 19.18
C ALA A 817 8.84 0.59 18.55
N GLU A 818 8.14 1.47 17.81
CA GLU A 818 6.93 1.14 17.04
C GLU A 818 7.19 0.00 16.05
N LEU A 819 8.28 0.10 15.29
CA LEU A 819 8.70 -0.87 14.28
C LEU A 819 9.03 -2.24 14.90
N LEU A 820 9.84 -2.27 15.96
CA LEU A 820 10.26 -3.50 16.64
C LEU A 820 9.11 -4.18 17.37
N ARG A 821 8.32 -3.42 18.13
CA ARG A 821 7.20 -3.96 18.91
C ARG A 821 6.17 -4.61 18.00
N SER A 822 5.74 -3.90 16.95
CA SER A 822 4.74 -4.42 16.02
C SER A 822 5.21 -5.68 15.31
N ARG A 823 6.46 -5.69 14.81
CA ARG A 823 7.04 -6.88 14.17
C ARG A 823 6.97 -8.11 15.09
N MET A 824 7.41 -7.95 16.34
CA MET A 824 7.53 -9.08 17.26
C MET A 824 6.17 -9.63 17.73
N PHE A 825 5.15 -8.79 17.91
CA PHE A 825 3.80 -9.27 18.19
C PHE A 825 3.21 -10.07 17.02
N ILE A 826 3.39 -9.59 15.78
CA ILE A 826 2.91 -10.30 14.59
C ILE A 826 3.63 -11.64 14.43
N GLU A 827 4.94 -11.69 14.66
CA GLU A 827 5.72 -12.93 14.65
C GLU A 827 5.22 -13.92 15.70
N ARG A 828 4.86 -13.46 16.91
CA ARG A 828 4.26 -14.30 17.96
C ARG A 828 2.91 -14.87 17.53
N TRP A 829 2.04 -14.08 16.89
CA TRP A 829 0.71 -14.54 16.47
C TRP A 829 0.76 -15.45 15.25
N THR A 830 1.60 -15.13 14.27
CA THR A 830 1.62 -15.87 12.99
C THR A 830 2.55 -17.07 13.00
N GLY A 831 3.55 -17.08 13.90
CA GLY A 831 4.63 -18.06 13.89
C GLY A 831 5.55 -17.94 12.66
N ARG A 832 5.54 -16.79 11.97
CA ARG A 832 6.32 -16.52 10.76
C ARG A 832 7.07 -15.20 10.88
N PRO A 833 8.28 -15.07 10.27
CA PRO A 833 8.98 -13.79 10.21
C PRO A 833 8.10 -12.71 9.56
N THR A 834 8.06 -11.52 10.16
CA THR A 834 7.32 -10.38 9.62
C THR A 834 8.31 -9.40 9.00
N THR A 835 8.22 -9.20 7.68
CA THR A 835 9.19 -8.40 6.93
C THR A 835 8.58 -7.24 6.13
N ALA A 836 7.28 -7.02 6.27
CA ALA A 836 6.55 -5.96 5.57
C ALA A 836 5.89 -4.99 6.56
N PHE A 837 5.87 -3.71 6.22
CA PHE A 837 5.06 -2.70 6.91
C PHE A 837 4.29 -1.80 5.94
N ALA A 838 3.17 -1.25 6.37
CA ALA A 838 2.53 -0.10 5.75
C ALA A 838 2.54 1.08 6.73
N ALA A 839 2.95 2.26 6.29
CA ALA A 839 3.01 3.44 7.15
C ALA A 839 1.61 4.02 7.39
N PRO A 840 1.19 4.26 8.65
CA PRO A 840 -0.09 4.89 8.95
C PRO A 840 -0.29 6.19 8.18
N PHE A 841 -1.49 6.37 7.63
CA PHE A 841 -1.86 7.51 6.80
C PHE A 841 -0.99 7.70 5.53
N SER A 842 -0.25 6.67 5.12
CA SER A 842 0.74 6.74 4.03
C SER A 842 1.81 7.83 4.25
N VAL A 843 2.09 8.20 5.50
CA VAL A 843 3.07 9.24 5.85
C VAL A 843 4.46 8.63 5.94
N THR A 844 5.41 9.17 5.17
CA THR A 844 6.82 8.77 5.18
C THR A 844 7.74 9.95 5.44
N ASP A 845 8.95 9.67 5.89
CA ASP A 845 10.05 10.62 6.00
C ASP A 845 11.38 9.90 5.75
N ARG A 846 12.49 10.66 5.76
CA ARG A 846 13.83 10.13 5.46
C ARG A 846 14.37 9.18 6.53
N ARG A 847 13.74 9.08 7.70
CA ARG A 847 14.17 8.20 8.80
C ARG A 847 13.56 6.81 8.67
N LEU A 848 12.29 6.74 8.25
CA LEU A 848 11.49 5.51 8.24
C LEU A 848 12.16 4.36 7.50
N GLY A 849 12.50 4.53 6.23
CA GLY A 849 13.00 3.41 5.41
C GLY A 849 14.25 2.76 5.97
N ARG A 850 15.18 3.57 6.51
CA ARG A 850 16.42 3.06 7.09
C ARG A 850 16.19 2.37 8.43
N LEU A 851 15.48 3.03 9.35
CA LEU A 851 15.14 2.43 10.64
C LEU A 851 14.34 1.14 10.46
N ALA A 852 13.43 1.07 9.48
CA ALA A 852 12.67 -0.12 9.16
C ALA A 852 13.58 -1.28 8.72
N LYS A 853 14.54 -1.02 7.80
CA LYS A 853 15.56 -2.02 7.41
C LYS A 853 16.37 -2.51 8.62
N GLU A 854 16.84 -1.58 9.46
CA GLU A 854 17.59 -1.90 10.68
C GLU A 854 16.75 -2.68 11.71
N CYS A 855 15.42 -2.51 11.71
CA CYS A 855 14.48 -3.26 12.54
C CYS A 855 14.08 -4.64 11.96
N GLY A 856 14.53 -4.99 10.74
CA GLY A 856 14.30 -6.27 10.08
C GLY A 856 13.22 -6.28 8.99
N TYR A 857 12.70 -5.13 8.59
CA TYR A 857 11.77 -5.03 7.46
C TYR A 857 12.53 -5.02 6.12
N ARG A 858 11.95 -5.65 5.09
CA ARG A 858 12.45 -5.67 3.72
C ARG A 858 11.55 -4.90 2.77
N THR A 859 10.24 -4.94 3.03
CA THR A 859 9.23 -4.23 2.25
C THR A 859 8.50 -3.19 3.06
N GLY A 860 8.16 -2.08 2.42
CA GLY A 860 7.45 -0.98 3.03
C GLY A 860 6.47 -0.35 2.05
N PHE A 861 5.30 0.04 2.56
CA PHE A 861 4.28 0.73 1.78
C PHE A 861 4.03 2.10 2.39
N GLY A 862 4.30 3.15 1.61
CA GLY A 862 4.32 4.53 2.07
C GLY A 862 3.38 5.45 1.29
N GLY A 863 3.87 6.66 0.99
CA GLY A 863 3.13 7.71 0.29
C GLY A 863 3.11 7.60 -1.22
N ARG A 864 3.76 6.58 -1.81
CA ARG A 864 3.81 6.41 -3.26
C ARG A 864 2.52 5.78 -3.77
N HIS A 865 1.94 6.39 -4.80
CA HIS A 865 0.73 5.93 -5.45
C HIS A 865 1.03 5.38 -6.86
N GLY A 866 0.40 4.27 -7.23
CA GLY A 866 0.53 3.67 -8.55
C GLY A 866 0.89 2.17 -8.52
N PRO A 867 1.14 1.55 -9.68
CA PRO A 867 1.62 0.18 -9.77
C PRO A 867 3.07 0.05 -9.30
N ALA A 868 3.45 -1.15 -8.86
CA ALA A 868 4.85 -1.47 -8.55
C ALA A 868 5.54 -2.04 -9.79
N ASP A 869 6.77 -1.60 -10.05
CA ASP A 869 7.65 -2.08 -11.12
C ASP A 869 8.98 -2.63 -10.56
N LEU A 870 9.83 -3.14 -11.45
CA LEU A 870 11.15 -3.71 -11.08
C LEU A 870 12.19 -2.66 -10.63
N ASP A 871 11.94 -1.36 -10.84
CA ASP A 871 12.84 -0.27 -10.46
C ASP A 871 12.47 0.36 -9.12
N CYS A 872 11.33 -0.03 -8.54
CA CYS A 872 10.90 0.42 -7.22
C CYS A 872 11.89 0.02 -6.12
N GLU A 873 12.05 0.89 -5.12
CA GLU A 873 12.74 0.52 -3.88
C GLU A 873 11.79 -0.34 -3.02
N PRO A 874 12.18 -1.58 -2.61
CA PRO A 874 11.28 -2.45 -1.85
C PRO A 874 10.75 -1.86 -0.55
N ILE A 875 11.52 -0.97 0.11
CA ILE A 875 11.12 -0.33 1.37
C ILE A 875 10.13 0.83 1.19
N ASP A 876 9.82 1.23 -0.05
CA ASP A 876 8.87 2.29 -0.40
C ASP A 876 8.11 1.93 -1.69
N LEU A 877 7.38 0.82 -1.63
CA LEU A 877 6.56 0.30 -2.72
C LEU A 877 5.28 1.14 -2.89
N PRO A 878 4.91 1.46 -4.15
CA PRO A 878 3.67 2.17 -4.43
C PRO A 878 2.45 1.26 -4.29
N ARG A 879 1.30 1.87 -3.96
CA ARG A 879 0.00 1.18 -3.94
C ARG A 879 -1.08 1.95 -4.68
N ILE A 880 -2.07 1.21 -5.13
CA ILE A 880 -3.30 1.71 -5.77
C ILE A 880 -4.41 1.64 -4.72
N GLU A 881 -4.87 2.81 -4.27
CA GLU A 881 -6.02 2.89 -3.35
C GLU A 881 -7.30 2.43 -4.05
N ILE A 882 -7.95 1.42 -3.48
CA ILE A 882 -9.27 0.98 -3.94
C ILE A 882 -10.32 1.66 -3.10
N ARG A 883 -11.04 2.58 -3.73
CA ARG A 883 -12.05 3.40 -3.07
C ARG A 883 -13.41 2.72 -3.08
N GLY A 884 -14.06 2.75 -1.93
CA GLY A 884 -15.42 2.22 -1.75
C GLY A 884 -16.52 3.01 -2.45
N ASP A 885 -16.24 4.27 -2.77
CA ASP A 885 -17.16 5.18 -3.47
C ASP A 885 -17.05 5.11 -5.01
N ARG A 886 -16.33 4.11 -5.54
CA ARG A 886 -16.14 3.89 -6.97
C ARG A 886 -16.80 2.60 -7.45
N SER A 887 -17.14 2.56 -8.72
CA SER A 887 -17.81 1.41 -9.35
C SER A 887 -16.83 0.28 -9.68
N LEU A 888 -17.37 -0.90 -10.04
CA LEU A 888 -16.57 -1.98 -10.60
C LEU A 888 -15.86 -1.57 -11.89
N ASN A 889 -16.50 -0.74 -12.73
CA ASN A 889 -15.88 -0.29 -13.99
C ASN A 889 -14.64 0.58 -13.73
N ASP A 890 -14.67 1.42 -12.69
CA ASP A 890 -13.50 2.20 -12.28
C ASP A 890 -12.37 1.28 -11.81
N PHE A 891 -12.68 0.24 -11.03
CA PHE A 891 -11.71 -0.77 -10.61
C PHE A 891 -11.08 -1.47 -11.82
N VAL A 892 -11.90 -1.91 -12.78
CA VAL A 892 -11.44 -2.58 -14.01
C VAL A 892 -10.52 -1.67 -14.80
N ALA A 893 -10.92 -0.42 -15.04
CA ALA A 893 -10.10 0.55 -15.78
C ALA A 893 -8.75 0.79 -15.10
N ILE A 894 -8.72 0.91 -13.78
CA ILE A 894 -7.48 1.08 -13.01
C ILE A 894 -6.55 -0.12 -13.17
N VAL A 895 -7.09 -1.34 -13.05
CA VAL A 895 -6.27 -2.57 -13.14
C VAL A 895 -5.81 -2.84 -14.58
N GLU A 896 -6.68 -2.63 -15.57
CA GLU A 896 -6.33 -2.76 -17.00
C GLU A 896 -5.28 -1.75 -17.43
N ALA A 897 -5.33 -0.51 -16.93
CA ALA A 897 -4.30 0.50 -17.19
C ALA A 897 -2.91 0.04 -16.76
N VAL A 898 -2.79 -0.78 -15.70
CA VAL A 898 -1.52 -1.41 -15.30
C VAL A 898 -1.09 -2.49 -16.30
N LEU A 899 -2.02 -3.15 -16.98
CA LEU A 899 -1.71 -4.20 -17.95
C LEU A 899 -1.24 -3.69 -19.31
N GLU A 900 -1.63 -2.48 -19.71
CA GLU A 900 -1.48 -1.97 -21.09
C GLU A 900 -0.11 -1.33 -21.40
N GLU A 901 0.49 -0.58 -20.48
CA GLU A 901 1.85 -0.06 -20.68
C GLU A 901 2.85 -1.22 -20.49
N ARG A 902 3.47 -1.60 -21.61
CA ARG A 902 4.38 -2.75 -21.76
C ARG A 902 5.78 -2.46 -21.23
#